data_AF-A0A7C7L8R0-F1
#
_entry.id   AF-A0A7C7L8R0-F1
#
_cell.length_a   1.000
_cell.length_b   1.000
_cell.length_c   1.000
_cell.angle_alpha   90.00
_cell.angle_beta   90.00
_cell.angle_gamma   90.00
#
_symmetry.space_group_name_H-M   'P 1'
#
loop_
_entity.id
_entity.type
_entity.pdbx_description
1 polymer ?
#
loop_
_entity_poly.entity_id
_entity_poly.type
_entity_poly.pdbx_seq_one_letter_code
_entity_poly.pdbx_strand_id
1 'polypeptide(L)'
;MLTTATVFLASFIASPQQDPLTDFIARAEQSSPAQILFLANEIGPTLDTKQLIDSGKRILVSTPKAMLAMGQLQTFSDSPLHVEDLVRLLTPEFGEMSQAVLRVFANDVFYDKQQPATALQQWISTLPPNSAVAYTESQLCLANNAPAALRRKALRDLRSSCYDTSDVELSTLAILALARSSSPISADEVLLLEKVAQGINQHATHARTLLVGIAQEQRFQEKIDTLGQLYQSQPTANSDAPADSLDALEELLFRIERQHMEGENYSREELIGAAADGMLRFLDPHSAYFSGEEFRDFMFGMTQEYGGIGAYVNTVDGFFSITRPIYSGPAYGAGLLSEDRIIAVDGWDTIDQPNDEIIKRLKGPPGTTVNLEVVRRGWAEPHFFNISRERIKIPVVQSDILPGGIVYIELISFSSDVAERLFNVIADAKEQGPVNGVVLDMRNNPGGYLNEAVSICDLFLPQDKLVVTTKSRTGRDREYRTSARAFIPAEVPLTILINKYSASASEIVSGALSIHGRATTIGERTFGKGSVQNIFEMNTSSDESFVDTKNRGRKNGTYDDWEDFVDANNNEKYDYGDRVKLTIAYYYLPDGSTIHTLRDHEGKVTRQGGVAPDIEESFDEVPYIEAREMSHLLDEELIQNYAKLLFEDYRAQAVTLAMNDHHDITSYPEWDSFYTSLDTELDGQSIRRWVRRYLRARVSDARGEVFPGNGFIGDYVEDPVLRRAIKHLLDSTNVDYKDMSEYADLVASNN
;
A
#
# COMPACT_ATOMS: atom_id res chain seq x y z
N MET A 1 4.35 -18.52 3.95
CA MET A 1 5.45 -18.67 2.96
C MET A 1 5.93 -17.33 2.42
N LEU A 2 5.04 -16.37 2.13
CA LEU A 2 5.41 -14.98 1.74
C LEU A 2 6.15 -14.18 2.83
N THR A 3 5.96 -14.50 4.11
CA THR A 3 6.59 -13.82 5.26
C THR A 3 8.03 -14.25 5.51
N THR A 4 8.33 -15.53 5.36
CA THR A 4 9.72 -16.05 5.47
C THR A 4 10.62 -15.55 4.34
N ALA A 5 10.03 -15.24 3.18
CA ALA A 5 10.70 -14.71 2.01
C ALA A 5 11.13 -13.23 2.16
N THR A 6 10.21 -12.40 2.64
CA THR A 6 10.41 -10.96 2.85
C THR A 6 11.35 -10.66 4.02
N VAL A 7 11.25 -11.43 5.11
CA VAL A 7 12.22 -11.37 6.23
C VAL A 7 13.61 -11.81 5.79
N PHE A 8 13.70 -12.73 4.82
CA PHE A 8 14.98 -13.21 4.31
C PHE A 8 15.65 -12.19 3.38
N LEU A 9 14.90 -11.54 2.49
CA LEU A 9 15.42 -10.48 1.60
C LEU A 9 16.06 -9.33 2.40
N ALA A 10 15.39 -8.92 3.49
CA ALA A 10 15.87 -7.89 4.41
C ALA A 10 17.20 -8.30 5.10
N SER A 11 17.38 -9.59 5.39
CA SER A 11 18.60 -10.10 6.05
C SER A 11 19.81 -10.27 5.12
N PHE A 12 19.61 -10.19 3.80
CA PHE A 12 20.65 -10.35 2.78
C PHE A 12 21.33 -9.01 2.42
N ILE A 13 20.57 -7.92 2.55
CA ILE A 13 21.03 -6.55 2.29
C ILE A 13 21.83 -5.98 3.50
N ALA A 14 21.69 -6.59 4.68
CA ALA A 14 22.18 -6.05 5.96
C ALA A 14 23.60 -6.50 6.39
N SER A 15 24.38 -7.21 5.56
CA SER A 15 25.72 -7.70 5.90
C SER A 15 26.80 -6.96 5.10
N PRO A 16 27.40 -5.85 5.60
CA PRO A 16 28.29 -5.00 4.81
C PRO A 16 29.73 -5.52 4.72
N GLN A 17 30.03 -6.70 5.28
CA GLN A 17 31.41 -7.18 5.44
C GLN A 17 31.74 -8.53 4.77
N GLN A 18 30.79 -9.23 4.16
CA GLN A 18 31.07 -10.48 3.42
C GLN A 18 30.51 -10.44 1.99
N ASP A 19 31.22 -11.09 1.08
CA ASP A 19 30.81 -11.30 -0.32
C ASP A 19 29.39 -11.90 -0.34
N PRO A 20 28.38 -11.25 -0.95
CA PRO A 20 26.99 -11.72 -0.93
C PRO A 20 26.84 -13.17 -1.38
N LEU A 21 27.68 -13.61 -2.30
CA LEU A 21 27.69 -14.98 -2.80
C LEU A 21 28.13 -15.99 -1.72
N THR A 22 29.00 -15.59 -0.80
CA THR A 22 29.49 -16.40 0.31
C THR A 22 28.43 -16.55 1.40
N ASP A 23 27.73 -15.47 1.74
CA ASP A 23 26.62 -15.47 2.69
C ASP A 23 25.44 -16.32 2.17
N PHE A 24 25.16 -16.24 0.86
CA PHE A 24 24.17 -17.08 0.21
C PHE A 24 24.48 -18.56 0.36
N ILE A 25 25.72 -18.96 0.07
CA ILE A 25 26.15 -20.36 0.12
C ILE A 25 26.04 -20.89 1.56
N ALA A 26 26.50 -20.12 2.55
CA ALA A 26 26.42 -20.52 3.96
C ALA A 26 24.97 -20.75 4.42
N ARG A 27 24.03 -19.94 3.94
CA ARG A 27 22.60 -20.06 4.25
C ARG A 27 21.90 -21.16 3.45
N ALA A 28 22.33 -21.40 2.22
CA ALA A 28 21.83 -22.50 1.40
C ALA A 28 22.07 -23.85 2.09
N GLU A 29 23.20 -24.03 2.78
CA GLU A 29 23.49 -25.27 3.52
C GLU A 29 22.46 -25.58 4.62
N GLN A 30 21.91 -24.56 5.25
CA GLN A 30 20.91 -24.69 6.32
C GLN A 30 19.47 -24.74 5.81
N SER A 31 19.25 -24.54 4.50
CA SER A 31 17.92 -24.39 3.90
C SER A 31 17.44 -25.68 3.21
N SER A 32 16.13 -25.80 3.01
CA SER A 32 15.55 -26.85 2.16
C SER A 32 15.75 -26.55 0.67
N PRO A 33 15.70 -27.54 -0.24
CA PRO A 33 15.89 -27.30 -1.68
C PRO A 33 14.90 -26.29 -2.27
N ALA A 34 13.64 -26.29 -1.80
CA ALA A 34 12.63 -25.33 -2.23
C ALA A 34 12.93 -23.90 -1.74
N GLN A 35 13.41 -23.77 -0.50
CA GLN A 35 13.87 -22.47 0.02
C GLN A 35 15.05 -21.98 -0.80
N ILE A 36 16.05 -22.82 -1.08
CA ILE A 36 17.23 -22.44 -1.88
C ILE A 36 16.83 -21.83 -3.23
N LEU A 37 15.90 -22.45 -3.97
CA LEU A 37 15.43 -21.93 -5.26
C LEU A 37 14.71 -20.58 -5.13
N PHE A 38 13.86 -20.46 -4.12
CA PHE A 38 13.15 -19.22 -3.83
C PHE A 38 14.15 -18.08 -3.55
N LEU A 39 15.12 -18.34 -2.67
CA LEU A 39 16.15 -17.37 -2.29
C LEU A 39 17.03 -16.95 -3.48
N ALA A 40 17.39 -17.91 -4.34
CA ALA A 40 18.14 -17.63 -5.56
C ALA A 40 17.37 -16.71 -6.51
N ASN A 41 16.05 -16.89 -6.64
CA ASN A 41 15.23 -16.06 -7.53
C ASN A 41 15.11 -14.61 -7.07
N GLU A 42 15.10 -14.42 -5.76
CA GLU A 42 15.05 -13.10 -5.17
C GLU A 42 16.39 -12.35 -5.26
N ILE A 43 17.51 -13.06 -5.05
CA ILE A 43 18.85 -12.46 -5.04
C ILE A 43 19.39 -12.28 -6.46
N GLY A 44 19.11 -13.20 -7.38
CA GLY A 44 19.64 -13.23 -8.74
C GLY A 44 19.57 -11.88 -9.49
N PRO A 45 18.42 -11.19 -9.51
CA PRO A 45 18.27 -9.88 -10.16
C PRO A 45 19.10 -8.75 -9.56
N THR A 46 19.59 -8.90 -8.32
CA THR A 46 20.37 -7.88 -7.61
C THR A 46 21.88 -8.00 -7.80
N LEU A 47 22.35 -9.13 -8.34
CA LEU A 47 23.78 -9.39 -8.55
C LEU A 47 24.26 -8.84 -9.90
N ASP A 48 25.49 -8.34 -9.94
CA ASP A 48 26.10 -7.92 -11.20
C ASP A 48 26.54 -9.11 -12.07
N THR A 49 26.78 -8.87 -13.36
CA THR A 49 27.19 -9.91 -14.31
C THR A 49 28.46 -10.64 -13.89
N LYS A 50 29.40 -9.96 -13.23
CA LYS A 50 30.67 -10.56 -12.79
C LYS A 50 30.44 -11.50 -11.61
N GLN A 51 29.58 -11.15 -10.67
CA GLN A 51 29.17 -11.98 -9.54
C GLN A 51 28.41 -13.22 -10.01
N LEU A 52 27.51 -13.06 -10.99
CA LEU A 52 26.80 -14.19 -11.62
C LEU A 52 27.78 -15.13 -12.35
N ILE A 53 28.76 -14.60 -13.08
CA ILE A 53 29.81 -15.41 -13.74
C ILE A 53 30.72 -16.10 -12.72
N ASP A 54 31.11 -15.42 -11.65
CA ASP A 54 31.96 -15.99 -10.60
C ASP A 54 31.23 -17.08 -9.81
N SER A 55 29.88 -17.03 -9.76
CA SER A 55 29.07 -18.14 -9.26
C SER A 55 29.27 -19.42 -10.07
N GLY A 56 29.39 -19.30 -11.40
CA GLY A 56 29.87 -20.31 -12.35
C GLY A 56 31.02 -21.13 -11.83
N LYS A 57 32.12 -20.44 -11.59
CA LYS A 57 33.42 -21.03 -11.25
C LYS A 57 33.40 -21.74 -9.89
N ARG A 58 32.52 -21.33 -8.97
CA ARG A 58 32.42 -21.88 -7.61
C ARG A 58 31.59 -23.16 -7.53
N ILE A 59 30.76 -23.48 -8.54
CA ILE A 59 29.99 -24.74 -8.58
C ILE A 59 30.89 -25.97 -8.43
N LEU A 60 32.07 -25.93 -9.05
CA LEU A 60 32.99 -27.07 -9.18
C LEU A 60 33.58 -27.59 -7.85
N VAL A 61 33.51 -26.80 -6.77
CA VAL A 61 34.14 -27.10 -5.48
C VAL A 61 33.16 -27.05 -4.30
N SER A 62 31.85 -27.03 -4.58
CA SER A 62 30.81 -26.75 -3.60
C SER A 62 30.06 -28.00 -3.13
N THR A 63 29.41 -27.90 -1.98
CA THR A 63 28.46 -28.88 -1.43
C THR A 63 27.19 -29.00 -2.29
N PRO A 64 26.42 -30.10 -2.21
CA PRO A 64 25.23 -30.33 -3.04
C PRO A 64 24.16 -29.20 -3.01
N LYS A 65 23.88 -28.62 -1.84
CA LYS A 65 22.92 -27.53 -1.68
C LYS A 65 23.45 -26.22 -2.27
N ALA A 66 24.73 -25.92 -2.04
CA ALA A 66 25.41 -24.81 -2.68
C ALA A 66 25.44 -24.95 -4.21
N MET A 67 25.67 -26.16 -4.75
CA MET A 67 25.61 -26.40 -6.21
C MET A 67 24.22 -26.07 -6.78
N LEU A 68 23.14 -26.48 -6.10
CA LEU A 68 21.77 -26.15 -6.49
C LEU A 68 21.51 -24.63 -6.48
N ALA A 69 21.95 -23.96 -5.41
CA ALA A 69 21.79 -22.52 -5.22
C ALA A 69 22.46 -21.72 -6.35
N MET A 70 23.69 -22.09 -6.67
CA MET A 70 24.52 -21.46 -7.69
C MET A 70 24.04 -21.79 -9.09
N GLY A 71 23.51 -22.99 -9.31
CA GLY A 71 22.87 -23.40 -10.55
C GLY A 71 21.63 -22.55 -10.88
N GLN A 72 20.80 -22.24 -9.88
CA GLN A 72 19.66 -21.35 -10.07
C GLN A 72 20.09 -19.90 -10.33
N LEU A 73 21.12 -19.38 -9.63
CA LEU A 73 21.65 -18.05 -9.90
C LEU A 73 22.17 -17.89 -11.33
N GLN A 74 22.82 -18.93 -11.88
CA GLN A 74 23.31 -18.91 -13.26
C GLN A 74 22.20 -18.79 -14.31
N THR A 75 20.95 -19.15 -13.99
CA THR A 75 19.82 -18.96 -14.91
C THR A 75 19.51 -17.47 -15.17
N PHE A 76 20.04 -16.55 -14.35
CA PHE A 76 19.94 -15.10 -14.55
C PHE A 76 21.08 -14.52 -15.41
N SER A 77 21.93 -15.35 -16.00
CA SER A 77 23.06 -14.90 -16.82
C SER A 77 23.14 -15.64 -18.16
N ASP A 78 23.77 -15.01 -19.16
CA ASP A 78 24.05 -15.63 -20.46
C ASP A 78 25.23 -16.64 -20.43
N SER A 79 25.73 -16.99 -19.23
CA SER A 79 26.84 -17.92 -19.10
C SER A 79 26.37 -19.38 -19.22
N PRO A 80 27.14 -20.28 -19.85
CA PRO A 80 26.81 -21.69 -19.89
C PRO A 80 26.69 -22.27 -18.48
N LEU A 81 25.57 -22.94 -18.20
CA LEU A 81 25.34 -23.62 -16.94
C LEU A 81 26.31 -24.81 -16.81
N HIS A 82 26.81 -25.04 -15.60
CA HIS A 82 27.56 -26.25 -15.26
C HIS A 82 26.60 -27.46 -15.14
N VAL A 83 25.96 -27.83 -16.25
CA VAL A 83 24.91 -28.85 -16.30
C VAL A 83 25.41 -30.21 -15.80
N GLU A 84 26.64 -30.59 -16.12
CA GLU A 84 27.24 -31.87 -15.67
C GLU A 84 27.28 -31.99 -14.14
N ASP A 85 27.44 -30.87 -13.44
CA ASP A 85 27.52 -30.81 -11.99
C ASP A 85 26.14 -30.86 -11.34
N LEU A 86 25.13 -30.20 -11.94
CA LEU A 86 23.74 -30.29 -11.48
C LEU A 86 23.13 -31.68 -11.72
N VAL A 87 23.49 -32.35 -12.81
CA VAL A 87 23.05 -33.72 -13.10
C VAL A 87 23.53 -34.70 -12.02
N ARG A 88 24.67 -34.46 -11.36
CA ARG A 88 25.15 -35.30 -10.24
C ARG A 88 24.25 -35.25 -9.01
N LEU A 89 23.41 -34.23 -8.89
CA LEU A 89 22.43 -34.08 -7.81
C LEU A 89 21.15 -34.88 -8.07
N LEU A 90 20.95 -35.36 -9.29
CA LEU A 90 19.83 -36.23 -9.64
C LEU A 90 20.10 -37.66 -9.17
N THR A 91 19.18 -38.23 -8.40
CA THR A 91 19.26 -39.62 -7.91
C THR A 91 18.09 -40.48 -8.39
N PRO A 92 18.28 -41.81 -8.55
CA PRO A 92 17.22 -42.75 -8.92
C PRO A 92 16.02 -42.77 -7.96
N GLU A 93 16.24 -42.49 -6.68
CA GLU A 93 15.21 -42.47 -5.62
C GLU A 93 14.30 -41.23 -5.68
N PHE A 94 14.66 -40.24 -6.50
CA PHE A 94 13.86 -39.04 -6.78
C PHE A 94 13.37 -38.25 -5.54
N GLY A 95 14.32 -37.74 -4.75
CA GLY A 95 14.05 -36.88 -3.60
C GLY A 95 13.86 -35.39 -3.92
N GLU A 96 13.73 -34.56 -2.88
CA GLU A 96 13.53 -33.10 -3.00
C GLU A 96 14.64 -32.39 -3.81
N MET A 97 15.88 -32.88 -3.72
CA MET A 97 16.99 -32.35 -4.53
C MET A 97 16.79 -32.62 -6.02
N SER A 98 16.37 -33.82 -6.41
CA SER A 98 16.08 -34.14 -7.81
C SER A 98 14.96 -33.28 -8.36
N GLN A 99 13.90 -33.05 -7.58
CA GLN A 99 12.80 -32.16 -7.95
C GLN A 99 13.26 -30.71 -8.13
N ALA A 100 14.12 -30.22 -7.24
CA ALA A 100 14.66 -28.88 -7.34
C ALA A 100 15.53 -28.70 -8.59
N VAL A 101 16.38 -29.69 -8.92
CA VAL A 101 17.18 -29.65 -10.16
C VAL A 101 16.30 -29.63 -11.41
N LEU A 102 15.23 -30.43 -11.46
CA LEU A 102 14.30 -30.37 -12.59
C LEU A 102 13.61 -29.01 -12.72
N ARG A 103 13.34 -28.30 -11.61
CA ARG A 103 12.82 -26.92 -11.67
C ARG A 103 13.84 -25.94 -12.25
N VAL A 104 15.13 -26.08 -11.92
CA VAL A 104 16.21 -25.30 -12.55
C VAL A 104 16.21 -25.56 -14.06
N PHE A 105 16.14 -26.82 -14.49
CA PHE A 105 16.13 -27.20 -15.90
C PHE A 105 14.84 -26.81 -16.65
N ALA A 106 13.74 -26.57 -15.93
CA ALA A 106 12.46 -26.12 -16.47
C ALA A 106 12.32 -24.59 -16.53
N ASN A 107 13.33 -23.83 -16.13
CA ASN A 107 13.25 -22.37 -16.12
C ASN A 107 13.20 -21.79 -17.55
N ASP A 108 12.22 -20.93 -17.81
CA ASP A 108 11.98 -20.35 -19.13
C ASP A 108 12.98 -19.29 -19.56
N VAL A 109 13.69 -18.68 -18.60
CA VAL A 109 14.70 -17.62 -18.81
C VAL A 109 16.02 -18.20 -19.35
N PHE A 110 16.12 -19.52 -19.50
CA PHE A 110 17.37 -20.20 -19.86
C PHE A 110 17.77 -19.99 -21.33
N TYR A 111 18.98 -19.44 -21.56
CA TYR A 111 19.50 -19.07 -22.88
C TYR A 111 19.69 -20.26 -23.83
N ASP A 112 20.20 -21.40 -23.37
CA ASP A 112 20.42 -22.61 -24.19
C ASP A 112 19.69 -23.85 -23.65
N LYS A 113 18.40 -23.99 -23.95
CA LYS A 113 17.60 -25.16 -23.53
C LYS A 113 18.14 -26.52 -24.07
N GLN A 114 19.10 -26.56 -24.99
CA GLN A 114 19.63 -27.80 -25.57
C GLN A 114 20.62 -28.51 -24.63
N GLN A 115 21.47 -27.77 -23.92
CA GLN A 115 22.47 -28.35 -23.00
C GLN A 115 21.85 -29.14 -21.83
N PRO A 116 20.92 -28.59 -21.01
CA PRO A 116 20.27 -29.32 -19.91
C PRO A 116 19.41 -30.46 -20.42
N ALA A 117 18.70 -30.27 -21.54
CA ALA A 117 17.89 -31.33 -22.13
C ALA A 117 18.75 -32.53 -22.58
N THR A 118 19.94 -32.26 -23.15
CA THR A 118 20.86 -33.32 -23.59
C THR A 118 21.45 -34.08 -22.40
N ALA A 119 21.88 -33.37 -21.35
CA ALA A 119 22.45 -34.00 -20.17
C ALA A 119 21.40 -34.78 -19.36
N LEU A 120 20.18 -34.25 -19.23
CA LEU A 120 19.07 -34.96 -18.60
C LEU A 120 18.71 -36.23 -19.39
N GLN A 121 18.69 -36.15 -20.72
CA GLN A 121 18.47 -37.32 -21.59
C GLN A 121 19.56 -38.39 -21.44
N GLN A 122 20.82 -37.99 -21.25
CA GLN A 122 21.93 -38.91 -20.96
C GLN A 122 21.77 -39.55 -19.58
N TRP A 123 21.43 -38.76 -18.55
CA TRP A 123 21.18 -39.28 -17.21
C TRP A 123 20.03 -40.29 -17.18
N ILE A 124 18.92 -39.99 -17.86
CA ILE A 124 17.78 -40.91 -18.01
C ILE A 124 18.23 -42.27 -18.58
N SER A 125 19.17 -42.28 -19.53
CA SER A 125 19.69 -43.53 -20.12
C SER A 125 20.54 -44.38 -19.16
N THR A 126 20.95 -43.81 -18.01
CA THR A 126 21.71 -44.50 -16.97
C THR A 126 20.86 -44.98 -15.80
N LEU A 127 19.56 -44.65 -15.79
CA LEU A 127 18.66 -45.02 -14.69
C LEU A 127 18.49 -46.54 -14.58
N PRO A 128 18.52 -47.10 -13.36
CA PRO A 128 18.20 -48.51 -13.17
C PRO A 128 16.72 -48.78 -13.46
N PRO A 129 16.35 -50.02 -13.87
CA PRO A 129 14.99 -50.38 -14.29
C PRO A 129 13.87 -50.01 -13.32
N ASN A 130 14.14 -49.96 -12.01
CA ASN A 130 13.14 -49.70 -10.97
C ASN A 130 13.00 -48.21 -10.60
N SER A 131 13.38 -47.28 -11.48
CA SER A 131 13.40 -45.83 -11.21
C SER A 131 12.23 -45.08 -11.86
N ALA A 132 11.01 -45.61 -11.72
CA ALA A 132 9.84 -45.15 -12.47
C ALA A 132 9.52 -43.65 -12.23
N VAL A 133 9.63 -43.17 -10.99
CA VAL A 133 9.39 -41.76 -10.65
C VAL A 133 10.44 -40.84 -11.28
N ALA A 134 11.72 -41.15 -11.08
CA ALA A 134 12.83 -40.40 -11.68
C ALA A 134 12.75 -40.35 -13.21
N TYR A 135 12.39 -41.47 -13.83
CA TYR A 135 12.22 -41.57 -15.28
C TYR A 135 11.07 -40.68 -15.77
N THR A 136 9.87 -40.83 -15.19
CA THR A 136 8.66 -40.15 -15.68
C THR A 136 8.67 -38.64 -15.46
N GLU A 137 9.13 -38.17 -14.30
CA GLU A 137 9.23 -36.72 -14.03
C GLU A 137 10.34 -36.05 -14.86
N SER A 138 11.44 -36.76 -15.13
CA SER A 138 12.48 -36.23 -16.04
C SER A 138 12.03 -36.19 -17.49
N GLN A 139 11.27 -37.19 -17.93
CA GLN A 139 10.66 -37.18 -19.26
C GLN A 139 9.58 -36.09 -19.38
N LEU A 140 8.81 -35.82 -18.33
CA LEU A 140 7.87 -34.68 -18.29
C LEU A 140 8.60 -33.34 -18.42
N CYS A 141 9.71 -33.16 -17.69
CA CYS A 141 10.55 -31.98 -17.82
C CYS A 141 11.03 -31.77 -19.26
N LEU A 142 11.47 -32.84 -19.94
CA LEU A 142 11.85 -32.79 -21.36
C LEU A 142 10.65 -32.51 -22.28
N ALA A 143 9.49 -33.10 -22.01
CA ALA A 143 8.28 -32.92 -22.81
C ALA A 143 7.76 -31.47 -22.82
N ASN A 144 7.95 -30.73 -21.73
CA ASN A 144 7.51 -29.35 -21.64
C ASN A 144 8.60 -28.36 -22.09
N ASN A 145 9.87 -28.62 -21.75
CA ASN A 145 10.92 -27.60 -21.83
C ASN A 145 12.01 -27.85 -22.88
N ALA A 146 12.15 -29.07 -23.41
CA ALA A 146 13.23 -29.38 -24.35
C ALA A 146 12.99 -28.84 -25.78
N PRO A 147 14.04 -28.70 -26.60
CA PRO A 147 13.93 -28.45 -28.04
C PRO A 147 13.09 -29.51 -28.77
N ALA A 148 12.47 -29.13 -29.89
CA ALA A 148 11.43 -29.92 -30.58
C ALA A 148 11.81 -31.39 -30.89
N ALA A 149 13.08 -31.69 -31.16
CA ALA A 149 13.53 -33.06 -31.43
C ALA A 149 13.49 -33.94 -30.16
N LEU A 150 14.06 -33.46 -29.05
CA LEU A 150 14.08 -34.17 -27.77
C LEU A 150 12.69 -34.21 -27.13
N ARG A 151 11.91 -33.13 -27.27
CA ARG A 151 10.50 -33.09 -26.84
C ARG A 151 9.68 -34.22 -27.46
N ARG A 152 9.76 -34.38 -28.78
CA ARG A 152 9.04 -35.45 -29.50
C ARG A 152 9.49 -36.84 -29.07
N LYS A 153 10.77 -37.00 -28.75
CA LYS A 153 11.31 -38.26 -28.23
C LYS A 153 10.75 -38.54 -26.82
N ALA A 154 10.82 -37.59 -25.90
CA ALA A 154 10.30 -37.72 -24.54
C ALA A 154 8.80 -38.05 -24.51
N LEU A 155 8.00 -37.35 -25.32
CA LEU A 155 6.57 -37.65 -25.47
C LEU A 155 6.32 -39.04 -26.05
N ARG A 156 7.14 -39.50 -26.99
CA ARG A 156 7.04 -40.87 -27.54
C ARG A 156 7.38 -41.91 -26.48
N ASP A 157 8.43 -41.67 -25.72
CA ASP A 157 8.90 -42.57 -24.67
C ASP A 157 7.84 -42.67 -23.55
N LEU A 158 7.28 -41.53 -23.09
CA LEU A 158 6.16 -41.51 -22.13
C LEU A 158 4.94 -42.29 -22.66
N ARG A 159 4.53 -42.03 -23.90
CA ARG A 159 3.42 -42.77 -24.53
C ARG A 159 3.68 -44.26 -24.60
N SER A 160 4.90 -44.67 -24.96
CA SER A 160 5.28 -46.09 -24.99
C SER A 160 5.18 -46.72 -23.59
N SER A 161 5.66 -46.02 -22.55
CA SER A 161 5.62 -46.49 -21.17
C SER A 161 4.19 -46.62 -20.61
N CYS A 162 3.22 -45.83 -21.10
CA CYS A 162 1.81 -45.97 -20.70
C CYS A 162 1.25 -47.37 -20.98
N TYR A 163 1.80 -48.08 -21.99
CA TYR A 163 1.35 -49.40 -22.40
C TYR A 163 2.25 -50.54 -21.93
N ASP A 164 3.24 -50.26 -21.07
CA ASP A 164 4.10 -51.31 -20.51
C ASP A 164 3.31 -52.13 -19.48
N THR A 165 2.98 -53.37 -19.84
CA THR A 165 2.21 -54.28 -18.99
C THR A 165 3.08 -55.02 -17.97
N SER A 166 4.41 -54.91 -18.08
CA SER A 166 5.36 -55.56 -17.17
C SER A 166 5.68 -54.70 -15.93
N ASP A 167 5.45 -53.39 -16.01
CA ASP A 167 5.64 -52.44 -14.91
C ASP A 167 4.40 -51.53 -14.73
N VAL A 168 3.57 -51.89 -13.75
CA VAL A 168 2.32 -51.18 -13.43
C VAL A 168 2.58 -49.80 -12.83
N GLU A 169 3.69 -49.62 -12.12
CA GLU A 169 4.04 -48.34 -11.51
C GLU A 169 4.51 -47.35 -12.57
N LEU A 170 5.39 -47.79 -13.47
CA LEU A 170 5.85 -47.00 -14.61
C LEU A 170 4.70 -46.59 -15.53
N SER A 171 3.82 -47.53 -15.90
CA SER A 171 2.66 -47.21 -16.76
C SER A 171 1.70 -46.20 -16.12
N THR A 172 1.46 -46.32 -14.80
CA THR A 172 0.62 -45.38 -14.04
C THR A 172 1.24 -43.98 -13.98
N LEU A 173 2.54 -43.88 -13.68
CA LEU A 173 3.23 -42.59 -13.61
C LEU A 173 3.40 -41.96 -15.00
N ALA A 174 3.61 -42.77 -16.04
CA ALA A 174 3.75 -42.29 -17.41
C ALA A 174 2.44 -41.65 -17.92
N ILE A 175 1.28 -42.24 -17.64
CA ILE A 175 0.00 -41.64 -18.06
C ILE A 175 -0.32 -40.36 -17.29
N LEU A 176 0.02 -40.29 -16.00
CA LEU A 176 -0.10 -39.07 -15.19
C LEU A 176 0.82 -37.96 -15.71
N ALA A 177 2.07 -38.30 -16.04
CA ALA A 177 3.03 -37.37 -16.62
C ALA A 177 2.57 -36.88 -18.00
N LEU A 178 2.08 -37.77 -18.86
CA LEU A 178 1.59 -37.42 -20.18
C LEU A 178 0.38 -36.48 -20.11
N ALA A 179 -0.56 -36.73 -19.18
CA ALA A 179 -1.71 -35.86 -18.95
C ALA A 179 -1.35 -34.49 -18.32
N ARG A 180 -0.19 -34.38 -17.65
CA ARG A 180 0.38 -33.11 -17.16
C ARG A 180 1.25 -32.39 -18.21
N SER A 181 1.52 -33.02 -19.35
CA SER A 181 2.31 -32.41 -20.42
C SER A 181 1.47 -31.43 -21.24
N SER A 182 2.11 -30.49 -21.93
CA SER A 182 1.41 -29.57 -22.85
C SER A 182 0.96 -30.24 -24.17
N SER A 183 1.07 -31.57 -24.29
CA SER A 183 0.66 -32.32 -25.47
C SER A 183 -0.77 -32.87 -25.31
N PRO A 184 -1.60 -32.83 -26.36
CA PRO A 184 -2.87 -33.56 -26.38
C PRO A 184 -2.64 -35.06 -26.14
N ILE A 185 -3.59 -35.68 -25.44
CA ILE A 185 -3.67 -37.14 -25.26
C ILE A 185 -4.84 -37.71 -26.05
N SER A 186 -4.67 -38.94 -26.54
CA SER A 186 -5.65 -39.67 -27.33
C SER A 186 -6.77 -40.27 -26.48
N ALA A 187 -7.87 -40.68 -27.10
CA ALA A 187 -8.99 -41.32 -26.42
C ALA A 187 -8.57 -42.61 -25.67
N ASP A 188 -7.66 -43.40 -26.25
CA ASP A 188 -7.12 -44.61 -25.62
C ASP A 188 -6.29 -44.27 -24.37
N GLU A 189 -5.55 -43.16 -24.40
CA GLU A 189 -4.77 -42.66 -23.25
C GLU A 189 -5.70 -42.09 -22.15
N VAL A 190 -6.80 -41.42 -22.51
CA VAL A 190 -7.84 -41.01 -21.55
C VAL A 190 -8.42 -42.23 -20.83
N LEU A 191 -8.69 -43.32 -21.55
CA LEU A 191 -9.20 -44.56 -20.95
C LEU A 191 -8.19 -45.19 -19.97
N LEU A 192 -6.89 -45.12 -20.27
CA LEU A 192 -5.84 -45.52 -19.33
C LEU A 192 -5.86 -44.65 -18.06
N LEU A 193 -6.03 -43.34 -18.21
CA LEU A 193 -6.10 -42.41 -17.08
C LEU A 193 -7.36 -42.62 -16.23
N GLU A 194 -8.51 -42.90 -16.86
CA GLU A 194 -9.75 -43.30 -16.17
C GLU A 194 -9.57 -44.58 -15.37
N LYS A 195 -8.84 -45.57 -15.90
CA LYS A 195 -8.51 -46.79 -15.18
C LYS A 195 -7.66 -46.51 -13.94
N VAL A 196 -6.71 -45.57 -13.99
CA VAL A 196 -5.95 -45.11 -12.81
C VAL A 196 -6.87 -44.41 -11.81
N ALA A 197 -7.81 -43.58 -12.28
CA ALA A 197 -8.75 -42.81 -11.47
C ALA A 197 -9.73 -43.67 -10.64
N GLN A 198 -9.92 -44.94 -10.99
CA GLN A 198 -10.75 -45.90 -10.23
C GLN A 198 -10.09 -46.37 -8.93
N GLY A 199 -8.81 -46.11 -8.72
CA GLY A 199 -8.12 -46.44 -7.47
C GLY A 199 -8.50 -45.54 -6.28
N ILE A 200 -7.98 -45.89 -5.10
CA ILE A 200 -8.19 -45.15 -3.84
C ILE A 200 -6.91 -44.43 -3.34
N ASN A 201 -5.82 -44.50 -4.09
CA ASN A 201 -4.53 -43.91 -3.71
C ASN A 201 -4.38 -42.46 -4.24
N GLN A 202 -3.25 -41.83 -3.93
CA GLN A 202 -2.96 -40.46 -4.36
C GLN A 202 -2.92 -40.31 -5.90
N HIS A 203 -2.39 -41.31 -6.62
CA HIS A 203 -2.40 -41.33 -8.08
C HIS A 203 -3.82 -41.29 -8.67
N ALA A 204 -4.75 -42.04 -8.09
CA ALA A 204 -6.15 -42.00 -8.51
C ALA A 204 -6.81 -40.65 -8.25
N THR A 205 -6.43 -39.98 -7.17
CA THR A 205 -6.90 -38.61 -6.87
C THR A 205 -6.38 -37.63 -7.91
N HIS A 206 -5.09 -37.68 -8.23
CA HIS A 206 -4.51 -36.84 -9.30
C HIS A 206 -5.14 -37.14 -10.67
N ALA A 207 -5.37 -38.41 -11.01
CA ALA A 207 -6.01 -38.80 -12.26
C ALA A 207 -7.45 -38.26 -12.38
N ARG A 208 -8.25 -38.30 -11.30
CA ARG A 208 -9.59 -37.69 -11.27
C ARG A 208 -9.54 -36.18 -11.55
N THR A 209 -8.61 -35.47 -10.91
CA THR A 209 -8.43 -34.03 -11.15
C THR A 209 -8.06 -33.74 -12.60
N LEU A 210 -7.14 -34.51 -13.17
CA LEU A 210 -6.71 -34.35 -14.57
C LEU A 210 -7.85 -34.64 -15.56
N LEU A 211 -8.66 -35.67 -15.31
CA LEU A 211 -9.83 -36.00 -16.14
C LEU A 211 -10.89 -34.90 -16.15
N VAL A 212 -11.12 -34.23 -15.02
CA VAL A 212 -12.01 -33.06 -14.97
C VAL A 212 -11.50 -31.95 -15.89
N GLY A 213 -10.19 -31.66 -15.85
CA GLY A 213 -9.57 -30.67 -16.75
C GLY A 213 -9.70 -31.05 -18.22
N ILE A 214 -9.41 -32.32 -18.57
CA ILE A 214 -9.54 -32.82 -19.95
C ILE A 214 -10.99 -32.74 -20.45
N ALA A 215 -11.98 -33.08 -19.62
CA ALA A 215 -13.39 -33.01 -19.99
C ALA A 215 -13.88 -31.56 -20.19
N GLN A 216 -13.33 -30.61 -19.43
CA GLN A 216 -13.60 -29.18 -19.63
C GLN A 216 -13.04 -28.68 -20.96
N GLU A 217 -11.79 -29.05 -21.28
CA GLU A 217 -11.14 -28.69 -22.55
C GLU A 217 -11.90 -29.24 -23.76
N GLN A 218 -12.36 -30.50 -23.69
CA GLN A 218 -13.16 -31.11 -24.77
C GLN A 218 -14.50 -30.40 -24.97
N ARG A 219 -15.23 -30.07 -23.90
CA ARG A 219 -16.48 -29.31 -23.99
C ARG A 219 -16.28 -27.91 -24.57
N PHE A 220 -15.14 -27.30 -24.27
CA PHE A 220 -14.76 -26.01 -24.83
C PHE A 220 -14.50 -26.13 -26.35
N GLN A 221 -13.72 -27.12 -26.78
CA GLN A 221 -13.44 -27.34 -28.19
C GLN A 221 -14.72 -27.69 -28.99
N GLU A 222 -15.63 -28.51 -28.45
CA GLU A 222 -16.92 -28.80 -29.08
C GLU A 222 -17.79 -27.55 -29.28
N LYS A 223 -17.76 -26.61 -28.32
CA LYS A 223 -18.44 -25.30 -28.46
C LYS A 223 -17.79 -24.45 -29.55
N ILE A 224 -16.46 -24.43 -29.64
CA ILE A 224 -15.72 -23.73 -30.71
C ILE A 224 -16.07 -24.30 -32.08
N ASP A 225 -16.07 -25.63 -32.23
CA ASP A 225 -16.37 -26.28 -33.51
C ASP A 225 -17.83 -26.04 -33.93
N THR A 226 -18.75 -26.05 -32.97
CA THR A 226 -20.17 -25.71 -33.19
C THR A 226 -20.32 -24.25 -33.64
N LEU A 227 -19.58 -23.33 -33.04
CA LEU A 227 -19.54 -21.92 -33.45
C LEU A 227 -18.91 -21.73 -34.84
N GLY A 228 -17.86 -22.48 -35.16
CA GLY A 228 -17.24 -22.47 -36.50
C GLY A 228 -18.18 -22.95 -37.60
N GLN A 229 -19.01 -23.96 -37.32
CA GLN A 229 -20.04 -24.44 -38.25
C GLN A 229 -21.18 -23.41 -38.42
N LEU A 230 -21.57 -22.72 -37.34
CA LEU A 230 -22.54 -21.62 -37.41
C LEU A 230 -21.99 -20.43 -38.21
N TYR A 231 -20.69 -20.13 -38.09
CA TYR A 231 -20.03 -19.05 -38.81
C TYR A 231 -19.92 -19.30 -40.32
N GLN A 232 -19.66 -20.55 -40.74
CA GLN A 232 -19.64 -20.94 -42.15
C GLN A 232 -21.03 -20.90 -42.82
N SER A 233 -22.11 -20.77 -42.03
CA SER A 233 -23.49 -20.72 -42.53
C SER A 233 -24.04 -19.31 -42.77
N GLN A 234 -23.28 -18.24 -42.49
CA GLN A 234 -23.70 -16.89 -42.84
C GLN A 234 -23.27 -16.52 -44.27
N PRO A 235 -24.18 -15.92 -45.10
CA PRO A 235 -23.77 -15.39 -46.39
C PRO A 235 -22.87 -14.19 -46.17
N THR A 236 -21.68 -14.23 -46.77
CA THR A 236 -20.70 -13.14 -46.77
C THR A 236 -21.32 -11.87 -47.34
N ALA A 237 -21.52 -10.85 -46.50
CA ALA A 237 -21.75 -9.49 -46.93
C ALA A 237 -20.38 -8.81 -47.14
N ASN A 238 -20.09 -8.44 -48.38
CA ASN A 238 -19.06 -7.47 -48.72
C ASN A 238 -19.39 -6.12 -48.08
N SER A 239 -18.40 -5.44 -47.49
CA SER A 239 -18.40 -3.97 -47.46
C SER A 239 -16.99 -3.40 -47.29
N ASP A 240 -16.51 -2.77 -48.37
CA ASP A 240 -15.49 -1.74 -48.38
C ASP A 240 -16.04 -0.45 -47.73
N ALA A 241 -15.99 -0.38 -46.39
CA ALA A 241 -16.13 0.87 -45.64
C ALA A 241 -15.05 0.90 -44.55
N PRO A 242 -14.47 2.06 -44.18
CA PRO A 242 -13.65 2.15 -42.98
C PRO A 242 -14.56 1.80 -41.81
N ALA A 243 -14.32 0.67 -41.14
CA ALA A 243 -15.07 0.28 -39.95
C ALA A 243 -15.08 1.46 -38.97
N ASP A 244 -16.25 1.79 -38.43
CA ASP A 244 -16.36 2.84 -37.44
C ASP A 244 -15.47 2.43 -36.26
N SER A 245 -14.64 3.33 -35.75
CA SER A 245 -13.67 2.98 -34.69
C SER A 245 -14.33 2.44 -33.41
N LEU A 246 -15.63 2.69 -33.25
CA LEU A 246 -16.46 2.15 -32.19
C LEU A 246 -16.87 0.69 -32.45
N ASP A 247 -17.02 0.27 -33.71
CA ASP A 247 -17.36 -1.11 -34.09
C ASP A 247 -16.32 -2.10 -33.53
N ALA A 248 -15.04 -1.70 -33.49
CA ALA A 248 -13.97 -2.53 -32.95
C ALA A 248 -14.09 -2.73 -31.43
N LEU A 249 -14.52 -1.71 -30.68
CA LEU A 249 -14.77 -1.81 -29.23
C LEU A 249 -16.03 -2.63 -28.95
N GLU A 250 -17.10 -2.42 -29.73
CA GLU A 250 -18.33 -3.20 -29.62
C GLU A 250 -18.11 -4.68 -29.94
N GLU A 251 -17.36 -4.97 -31.00
CA GLU A 251 -16.97 -6.33 -31.37
C GLU A 251 -16.07 -6.96 -30.29
N LEU A 252 -15.16 -6.19 -29.68
CA LEU A 252 -14.35 -6.69 -28.58
C LEU A 252 -15.21 -7.06 -27.37
N LEU A 253 -16.14 -6.19 -26.95
CA LEU A 253 -17.08 -6.49 -25.86
C LEU A 253 -17.90 -7.74 -26.18
N PHE A 254 -18.44 -7.82 -27.40
CA PHE A 254 -19.19 -8.99 -27.85
C PHE A 254 -18.36 -10.28 -27.81
N ARG A 255 -17.10 -10.23 -28.25
CA ARG A 255 -16.18 -11.37 -28.19
C ARG A 255 -15.85 -11.76 -26.76
N ILE A 256 -15.66 -10.81 -25.85
CA ILE A 256 -15.44 -11.10 -24.43
C ILE A 256 -16.67 -11.80 -23.85
N GLU A 257 -17.86 -11.21 -23.99
CA GLU A 257 -19.12 -11.76 -23.46
C GLU A 257 -19.44 -13.16 -24.02
N ARG A 258 -19.04 -13.46 -25.27
CA ARG A 258 -19.42 -14.71 -25.96
C ARG A 258 -18.33 -15.78 -26.03
N GLN A 259 -17.06 -15.38 -26.01
CA GLN A 259 -15.93 -16.25 -26.34
C GLN A 259 -14.88 -16.30 -25.22
N HIS A 260 -14.80 -15.30 -24.34
CA HIS A 260 -13.85 -15.33 -23.25
C HIS A 260 -14.31 -16.31 -22.17
N MET A 261 -13.40 -17.19 -21.72
CA MET A 261 -13.67 -18.26 -20.75
C MET A 261 -14.30 -17.77 -19.44
N GLU A 262 -13.91 -16.57 -19.01
CA GLU A 262 -14.39 -15.93 -17.78
C GLU A 262 -15.19 -14.65 -18.06
N GLY A 263 -15.58 -14.40 -19.32
CA GLY A 263 -16.27 -13.17 -19.71
C GLY A 263 -17.62 -13.00 -19.00
N GLU A 264 -18.29 -14.11 -18.67
CA GLU A 264 -19.57 -14.13 -17.95
C GLU A 264 -19.47 -13.70 -16.48
N ASN A 265 -18.26 -13.65 -15.91
CA ASN A 265 -18.04 -13.21 -14.53
C ASN A 265 -18.10 -11.68 -14.38
N TYR A 266 -18.08 -10.94 -15.49
CA TYR A 266 -18.00 -9.48 -15.50
C TYR A 266 -19.20 -8.88 -16.24
N SER A 267 -19.77 -7.82 -15.69
CA SER A 267 -20.84 -7.08 -16.34
C SER A 267 -20.30 -6.25 -17.50
N ARG A 268 -21.20 -5.87 -18.43
CA ARG A 268 -20.84 -5.01 -19.56
C ARG A 268 -20.36 -3.65 -19.07
N GLU A 269 -20.95 -3.14 -18.00
CA GLU A 269 -20.56 -1.90 -17.33
C GLU A 269 -19.14 -2.00 -16.77
N GLU A 270 -18.77 -3.11 -16.12
CA GLU A 270 -17.41 -3.34 -15.61
C GLU A 270 -16.38 -3.39 -16.75
N LEU A 271 -16.72 -4.04 -17.87
CA LEU A 271 -15.84 -4.09 -19.05
C LEU A 271 -15.68 -2.72 -19.71
N ILE A 272 -16.74 -1.92 -19.78
CA ILE A 272 -16.69 -0.53 -20.27
C ILE A 272 -15.84 0.32 -19.33
N GLY A 273 -16.02 0.18 -18.01
CA GLY A 273 -15.19 0.84 -17.00
C GLY A 273 -13.72 0.51 -17.19
N ALA A 274 -13.38 -0.77 -17.35
CA ALA A 274 -12.00 -1.22 -17.60
C ALA A 274 -11.42 -0.65 -18.91
N ALA A 275 -12.21 -0.59 -19.98
CA ALA A 275 -11.79 0.01 -21.25
C ALA A 275 -11.57 1.52 -21.11
N ALA A 276 -12.47 2.23 -20.43
CA ALA A 276 -12.34 3.66 -20.14
C ALA A 276 -11.08 3.95 -19.31
N ASP A 277 -10.85 3.16 -18.27
CA ASP A 277 -9.65 3.23 -17.44
C ASP A 277 -8.37 3.00 -18.25
N GLY A 278 -8.36 2.01 -19.14
CA GLY A 278 -7.24 1.75 -20.03
C GLY A 278 -6.92 2.96 -20.93
N MET A 279 -7.94 3.59 -21.50
CA MET A 279 -7.78 4.81 -22.32
C MET A 279 -7.26 5.98 -21.50
N LEU A 280 -7.76 6.18 -20.28
CA LEU A 280 -7.41 7.32 -19.44
C LEU A 280 -6.02 7.19 -18.81
N ARG A 281 -5.65 5.99 -18.35
CA ARG A 281 -4.30 5.69 -17.83
C ARG A 281 -3.22 5.86 -18.89
N PHE A 282 -3.55 5.64 -20.16
CA PHE A 282 -2.64 5.93 -21.28
C PHE A 282 -2.35 7.43 -21.44
N LEU A 283 -3.29 8.30 -21.05
CA LEU A 283 -3.12 9.76 -21.14
C LEU A 283 -2.26 10.29 -19.99
N ASP A 284 -2.66 10.00 -18.76
CA ASP A 284 -1.98 10.47 -17.55
C ASP A 284 -2.42 9.68 -16.30
N PRO A 285 -1.62 9.65 -15.22
CA PRO A 285 -1.94 8.88 -14.01
C PRO A 285 -3.02 9.53 -13.11
N HIS A 286 -3.62 10.65 -13.50
CA HIS A 286 -4.58 11.41 -12.69
C HIS A 286 -5.98 11.47 -13.31
N SER A 287 -6.11 11.17 -14.59
CA SER A 287 -7.38 10.97 -15.28
C SER A 287 -7.93 9.59 -14.96
N ALA A 288 -9.22 9.51 -14.64
CA ALA A 288 -9.88 8.27 -14.24
C ALA A 288 -11.36 8.31 -14.60
N TYR A 289 -11.91 7.14 -14.91
CA TYR A 289 -13.34 6.95 -14.93
C TYR A 289 -13.77 6.59 -13.51
N PHE A 290 -14.92 7.11 -13.11
CA PHE A 290 -15.53 6.77 -11.84
C PHE A 290 -16.90 6.18 -12.14
N SER A 291 -17.10 4.93 -11.75
CA SER A 291 -18.44 4.42 -11.51
C SER A 291 -19.15 5.25 -10.43
N GLY A 292 -20.47 5.12 -10.34
CA GLY A 292 -21.25 5.76 -9.27
C GLY A 292 -20.70 5.50 -7.85
N GLU A 293 -20.26 4.27 -7.60
CA GLU A 293 -19.67 3.88 -6.31
C GLU A 293 -18.29 4.53 -6.09
N GLU A 294 -17.41 4.49 -7.08
CA GLU A 294 -16.08 5.12 -6.98
C GLU A 294 -16.18 6.64 -6.81
N PHE A 295 -17.19 7.27 -7.44
CA PHE A 295 -17.45 8.69 -7.27
C PHE A 295 -17.96 9.02 -5.86
N ARG A 296 -18.82 8.17 -5.27
CA ARG A 296 -19.27 8.30 -3.87
C ARG A 296 -18.07 8.31 -2.92
N ASP A 297 -17.16 7.34 -3.06
CA ASP A 297 -15.97 7.22 -2.23
C ASP A 297 -15.03 8.42 -2.41
N PHE A 298 -14.86 8.88 -3.65
CA PHE A 298 -14.09 10.09 -3.96
C PHE A 298 -14.67 11.33 -3.27
N MET A 299 -16.00 11.52 -3.32
CA MET A 299 -16.68 12.66 -2.71
C MET A 299 -16.59 12.63 -1.18
N PHE A 300 -16.76 11.45 -0.57
CA PHE A 300 -16.57 11.24 0.86
C PHE A 300 -15.16 11.64 1.31
N GLY A 301 -14.13 11.21 0.56
CA GLY A 301 -12.75 11.56 0.80
C GLY A 301 -12.46 13.06 0.71
N MET A 302 -13.27 13.82 -0.03
CA MET A 302 -13.10 15.27 -0.21
C MET A 302 -13.84 16.09 0.87
N THR A 303 -15.04 15.69 1.28
CA THR A 303 -15.81 16.39 2.31
C THR A 303 -15.32 16.05 3.72
N GLN A 304 -14.87 14.82 3.95
CA GLN A 304 -14.44 14.32 5.26
C GLN A 304 -15.53 14.49 6.35
N GLU A 305 -16.80 14.36 5.96
CA GLU A 305 -17.96 14.47 6.84
C GLU A 305 -18.79 13.19 6.86
N TYR A 306 -19.34 12.83 8.03
CA TYR A 306 -20.28 11.70 8.16
C TYR A 306 -21.19 11.85 9.38
N GLY A 307 -22.30 11.11 9.40
CA GLY A 307 -23.17 10.98 10.58
C GLY A 307 -22.72 9.82 11.46
N GLY A 308 -22.39 10.06 12.72
CA GLY A 308 -21.93 9.00 13.62
C GLY A 308 -21.46 9.48 14.98
N ILE A 309 -20.66 8.65 15.65
CA ILE A 309 -20.18 8.92 17.02
C ILE A 309 -18.88 9.74 17.09
N GLY A 310 -18.15 9.90 15.98
CA GLY A 310 -16.92 10.70 15.96
C GLY A 310 -15.74 10.04 16.67
N ALA A 311 -15.29 8.89 16.17
CA ALA A 311 -14.12 8.19 16.70
C ALA A 311 -13.34 7.50 15.57
N TYR A 312 -12.00 7.47 15.71
CA TYR A 312 -11.13 6.59 14.94
C TYR A 312 -11.12 5.22 15.61
N VAL A 313 -11.33 4.17 14.83
CA VAL A 313 -11.55 2.81 15.31
C VAL A 313 -10.68 1.84 14.52
N ASN A 314 -10.25 0.77 15.18
CA ASN A 314 -9.51 -0.33 14.55
C ASN A 314 -9.69 -1.62 15.35
N THR A 315 -9.37 -2.76 14.77
CA THR A 315 -9.27 -4.03 15.50
C THR A 315 -7.91 -4.13 16.17
N VAL A 316 -7.91 -4.29 17.49
CA VAL A 316 -6.71 -4.51 18.31
C VAL A 316 -6.95 -5.77 19.14
N ASP A 317 -6.06 -6.75 19.03
CA ASP A 317 -6.16 -8.06 19.69
C ASP A 317 -7.49 -8.79 19.45
N GLY A 318 -8.06 -8.64 18.26
CA GLY A 318 -9.36 -9.22 17.90
C GLY A 318 -10.57 -8.46 18.44
N PHE A 319 -10.39 -7.33 19.12
CA PHE A 319 -11.47 -6.48 19.61
C PHE A 319 -11.60 -5.20 18.80
N PHE A 320 -12.84 -4.85 18.44
CA PHE A 320 -13.14 -3.56 17.85
C PHE A 320 -12.94 -2.45 18.88
N SER A 321 -11.95 -1.59 18.66
CA SER A 321 -11.42 -0.68 19.66
C SER A 321 -11.37 0.75 19.14
N ILE A 322 -11.59 1.72 20.03
CA ILE A 322 -11.39 3.13 19.74
C ILE A 322 -9.89 3.39 19.76
N THR A 323 -9.30 3.68 18.61
CA THR A 323 -7.91 4.10 18.53
C THR A 323 -7.76 5.51 19.10
N ARG A 324 -8.70 6.41 18.79
CA ARG A 324 -8.74 7.78 19.33
C ARG A 324 -10.12 8.38 19.11
N PRO A 325 -10.75 9.03 20.09
CA PRO A 325 -11.98 9.79 19.84
C PRO A 325 -11.67 11.13 19.12
N ILE A 326 -12.64 11.64 18.37
CA ILE A 326 -12.58 13.03 17.90
C ILE A 326 -13.02 13.90 19.09
N TYR A 327 -12.11 14.68 19.66
CA TYR A 327 -12.35 15.37 20.92
C TYR A 327 -13.47 16.42 20.88
N SER A 328 -13.75 16.97 19.70
CA SER A 328 -14.92 17.85 19.48
C SER A 328 -16.23 17.09 19.21
N GLY A 329 -16.20 15.75 19.23
CA GLY A 329 -17.30 14.86 18.82
C GLY A 329 -18.00 14.16 19.99
N PRO A 330 -19.13 13.48 19.71
CA PRO A 330 -20.02 12.96 20.74
C PRO A 330 -19.45 11.73 21.48
N ALA A 331 -18.58 10.93 20.87
CA ALA A 331 -17.90 9.82 21.57
C ALA A 331 -17.06 10.32 22.76
N TYR A 332 -16.24 11.34 22.52
CA TYR A 332 -15.47 11.96 23.60
C TYR A 332 -16.38 12.64 24.63
N GLY A 333 -17.41 13.36 24.16
CA GLY A 333 -18.41 13.98 25.03
C GLY A 333 -19.16 12.98 25.93
N ALA A 334 -19.31 11.74 25.49
CA ALA A 334 -19.88 10.64 26.27
C ALA A 334 -18.89 9.99 27.25
N GLY A 335 -17.61 10.38 27.22
CA GLY A 335 -16.55 9.85 28.09
C GLY A 335 -15.80 8.63 27.53
N LEU A 336 -15.95 8.35 26.23
CA LEU A 336 -15.13 7.34 25.56
C LEU A 336 -13.70 7.86 25.32
N LEU A 337 -12.74 6.97 25.50
CA LEU A 337 -11.31 7.26 25.43
C LEU A 337 -10.62 6.31 24.46
N SER A 338 -9.35 6.58 24.17
CA SER A 338 -8.51 5.65 23.41
C SER A 338 -8.39 4.32 24.15
N GLU A 339 -8.28 3.23 23.39
CA GLU A 339 -8.20 1.83 23.84
C GLU A 339 -9.52 1.24 24.40
N ASP A 340 -10.61 2.00 24.41
CA ASP A 340 -11.93 1.45 24.73
C ASP A 340 -12.34 0.38 23.72
N ARG A 341 -12.70 -0.81 24.23
CA ARG A 341 -13.16 -1.94 23.41
C ARG A 341 -14.68 -1.91 23.35
N ILE A 342 -15.24 -1.69 22.17
CA ILE A 342 -16.70 -1.74 21.95
C ILE A 342 -17.07 -3.19 21.71
N ILE A 343 -17.70 -3.82 22.69
CA ILE A 343 -18.09 -5.25 22.64
C ILE A 343 -19.54 -5.45 22.17
N ALA A 344 -20.39 -4.42 22.20
CA ALA A 344 -21.71 -4.47 21.59
C ALA A 344 -22.18 -3.08 21.09
N VAL A 345 -23.01 -3.08 20.04
CA VAL A 345 -23.70 -1.91 19.47
C VAL A 345 -25.19 -2.20 19.40
N ASP A 346 -26.01 -1.46 20.13
CA ASP A 346 -27.47 -1.67 20.26
C ASP A 346 -27.84 -3.12 20.64
N GLY A 347 -27.02 -3.74 21.49
CA GLY A 347 -27.18 -5.13 21.93
C GLY A 347 -26.73 -6.18 20.92
N TRP A 348 -26.18 -5.77 19.77
CA TRP A 348 -25.53 -6.66 18.81
C TRP A 348 -24.04 -6.78 19.12
N ASP A 349 -23.57 -8.01 19.32
CA ASP A 349 -22.17 -8.34 19.62
C ASP A 349 -21.24 -7.96 18.46
N THR A 350 -20.11 -7.34 18.78
CA THR A 350 -19.08 -6.95 17.80
C THR A 350 -17.98 -7.98 17.65
N ILE A 351 -17.89 -8.98 18.54
CA ILE A 351 -16.84 -9.99 18.53
C ILE A 351 -16.98 -10.87 17.27
N ASP A 352 -15.85 -11.14 16.61
CA ASP A 352 -15.75 -11.89 15.36
C ASP A 352 -16.57 -11.31 14.19
N GLN A 353 -17.01 -10.05 14.29
CA GLN A 353 -17.73 -9.37 13.21
C GLN A 353 -16.78 -8.58 12.30
N PRO A 354 -17.10 -8.45 11.00
CA PRO A 354 -16.37 -7.55 10.11
C PRO A 354 -16.48 -6.10 10.58
N ASN A 355 -15.36 -5.37 10.53
CA ASN A 355 -15.30 -3.96 10.94
C ASN A 355 -16.32 -3.08 10.23
N ASP A 356 -16.55 -3.32 8.94
CA ASP A 356 -17.47 -2.52 8.13
C ASP A 356 -18.92 -2.62 8.62
N GLU A 357 -19.34 -3.80 9.09
CA GLU A 357 -20.67 -4.00 9.69
C GLU A 357 -20.81 -3.25 11.02
N ILE A 358 -19.76 -3.28 11.85
CA ILE A 358 -19.74 -2.53 13.11
C ILE A 358 -19.80 -1.02 12.83
N ILE A 359 -18.97 -0.52 11.90
CA ILE A 359 -18.93 0.89 11.50
C ILE A 359 -20.30 1.33 10.95
N LYS A 360 -20.95 0.51 10.11
CA LYS A 360 -22.28 0.80 9.57
C LYS A 360 -23.32 1.01 10.68
N ARG A 361 -23.23 0.26 11.79
CA ARG A 361 -24.11 0.43 12.96
C ARG A 361 -23.77 1.63 13.82
N LEU A 362 -22.50 2.00 13.91
CA LEU A 362 -22.06 3.20 14.63
C LEU A 362 -22.45 4.48 13.89
N LYS A 363 -22.45 4.45 12.56
CA LYS A 363 -22.97 5.51 11.70
C LYS A 363 -24.49 5.56 11.71
N GLY A 364 -25.05 6.69 11.29
CA GLY A 364 -26.49 6.87 11.18
C GLY A 364 -26.92 8.34 11.24
N PRO A 365 -28.23 8.62 11.12
CA PRO A 365 -28.75 9.97 11.04
C PRO A 365 -28.39 10.81 12.28
N PRO A 366 -27.89 12.04 12.11
CA PRO A 366 -27.64 12.96 13.22
C PRO A 366 -28.90 13.17 14.08
N GLY A 367 -28.73 13.20 15.40
CA GLY A 367 -29.82 13.30 16.38
C GLY A 367 -30.41 11.95 16.82
N THR A 368 -30.11 10.85 16.12
CA THR A 368 -30.44 9.50 16.62
C THR A 368 -29.49 9.09 17.74
N THR A 369 -29.84 8.07 18.52
CA THR A 369 -28.99 7.53 19.59
C THR A 369 -28.48 6.15 19.22
N VAL A 370 -27.27 5.82 19.67
CA VAL A 370 -26.69 4.47 19.65
C VAL A 370 -26.25 4.09 21.06
N ASN A 371 -26.52 2.85 21.46
CA ASN A 371 -26.11 2.33 22.76
C ASN A 371 -24.89 1.43 22.57
N LEU A 372 -23.79 1.74 23.25
CA LEU A 372 -22.57 0.94 23.19
C LEU A 372 -22.36 0.22 24.51
N GLU A 373 -21.92 -1.03 24.45
CA GLU A 373 -21.36 -1.74 25.59
C GLU A 373 -19.84 -1.76 25.43
N VAL A 374 -19.13 -1.20 26.41
CA VAL A 374 -17.70 -0.91 26.32
C VAL A 374 -16.95 -1.52 27.48
N VAL A 375 -15.84 -2.17 27.17
CA VAL A 375 -14.86 -2.64 28.14
C VAL A 375 -13.65 -1.73 28.08
N ARG A 376 -13.32 -1.12 29.22
CA ARG A 376 -12.08 -0.39 29.42
C ARG A 376 -11.19 -1.19 30.36
N ARG A 377 -9.90 -1.31 30.01
CA ARG A 377 -8.95 -2.08 30.80
C ARG A 377 -8.83 -1.53 32.23
N GLY A 378 -9.14 -2.38 33.22
CA GLY A 378 -9.19 -2.02 34.64
C GLY A 378 -10.62 -1.94 35.20
N TRP A 379 -11.63 -1.99 34.35
CA TRP A 379 -13.01 -2.21 34.79
C TRP A 379 -13.25 -3.68 35.08
N ALA A 380 -14.01 -3.93 36.15
CA ALA A 380 -14.45 -5.28 36.51
C ALA A 380 -15.59 -5.77 35.59
N GLU A 381 -16.42 -4.85 35.08
CA GLU A 381 -17.60 -5.13 34.25
C GLU A 381 -17.70 -4.14 33.09
N PRO A 382 -18.30 -4.54 31.94
CA PRO A 382 -18.62 -3.62 30.85
C PRO A 382 -19.54 -2.47 31.29
N HIS A 383 -19.41 -1.30 30.65
CA HIS A 383 -20.25 -0.14 30.90
C HIS A 383 -21.02 0.27 29.64
N PHE A 384 -22.23 0.80 29.84
CA PHE A 384 -23.10 1.25 28.76
C PHE A 384 -22.96 2.75 28.49
N PHE A 385 -22.85 3.12 27.21
CA PHE A 385 -22.77 4.49 26.74
C PHE A 385 -23.89 4.77 25.74
N ASN A 386 -24.73 5.76 26.05
CA ASN A 386 -25.76 6.23 25.13
C ASN A 386 -25.26 7.48 24.42
N ILE A 387 -25.01 7.38 23.12
CA ILE A 387 -24.35 8.43 22.34
C ILE A 387 -25.33 8.96 21.30
N SER A 388 -25.55 10.27 21.30
CA SER A 388 -26.29 10.91 20.21
C SER A 388 -25.36 11.05 19.01
N ARG A 389 -25.76 10.51 17.86
CA ARG A 389 -25.02 10.66 16.61
C ARG A 389 -25.05 12.13 16.20
N GLU A 390 -23.91 12.64 15.73
CA GLU A 390 -23.80 14.00 15.21
C GLU A 390 -23.22 13.97 13.80
N ARG A 391 -23.32 15.10 13.09
CA ARG A 391 -22.55 15.31 11.88
C ARG A 391 -21.10 15.60 12.28
N ILE A 392 -20.25 14.62 12.05
CA ILE A 392 -18.83 14.65 12.38
C ILE A 392 -18.09 15.28 11.21
N LYS A 393 -17.30 16.32 11.51
CA LYS A 393 -16.26 16.83 10.61
C LYS A 393 -14.92 16.33 11.11
N ILE A 394 -14.17 15.63 10.27
CA ILE A 394 -12.83 15.19 10.65
C ILE A 394 -11.93 16.42 10.78
N PRO A 395 -11.22 16.62 11.91
CA PRO A 395 -10.31 17.74 12.06
C PRO A 395 -9.17 17.64 11.03
N VAL A 396 -9.06 18.65 10.15
CA VAL A 396 -7.99 18.76 9.15
C VAL A 396 -6.87 19.72 9.55
N VAL A 397 -7.07 20.45 10.66
CA VAL A 397 -6.10 21.35 11.27
C VAL A 397 -5.93 20.91 12.72
N GLN A 398 -4.69 20.67 13.12
CA GLN A 398 -4.30 20.48 14.52
C GLN A 398 -3.25 21.54 14.85
N SER A 399 -3.25 22.05 16.08
CA SER A 399 -2.31 23.09 16.46
C SER A 399 -1.91 23.03 17.92
N ASP A 400 -0.71 23.52 18.22
CA ASP A 400 -0.23 23.74 19.57
C ASP A 400 0.59 25.04 19.62
N ILE A 401 0.67 25.65 20.81
CA ILE A 401 1.53 26.81 21.04
C ILE A 401 2.80 26.31 21.73
N LEU A 402 3.88 26.25 20.98
CA LEU A 402 5.18 25.81 21.48
C LEU A 402 5.87 26.93 22.27
N PRO A 403 6.86 26.59 23.13
CA PRO A 403 7.63 27.57 23.88
C PRO A 403 8.19 28.71 23.01
N GLY A 404 8.32 29.91 23.59
CA GLY A 404 8.75 31.09 22.85
C GLY A 404 7.69 31.70 21.91
N GLY A 405 6.43 31.25 21.98
CA GLY A 405 5.31 31.84 21.23
C GLY A 405 5.26 31.42 19.77
N ILE A 406 5.66 30.18 19.48
CA ILE A 406 5.61 29.61 18.13
C ILE A 406 4.27 28.87 17.97
N VAL A 407 3.49 29.25 16.97
CA VAL A 407 2.25 28.54 16.64
C VAL A 407 2.61 27.41 15.67
N TYR A 408 2.52 26.17 16.15
CA TYR A 408 2.69 24.98 15.33
C TYR A 408 1.33 24.53 14.82
N ILE A 409 1.21 24.39 13.49
CA ILE A 409 -0.03 24.00 12.82
C ILE A 409 0.27 22.83 11.90
N GLU A 410 -0.29 21.67 12.21
CA GLU A 410 -0.37 20.55 11.28
C GLU A 410 -1.61 20.71 10.39
N LEU A 411 -1.37 20.74 9.07
CA LEU A 411 -2.40 20.79 8.06
C LEU A 411 -2.48 19.44 7.36
N ILE A 412 -3.54 18.68 7.62
CA ILE A 412 -3.70 17.31 7.13
C ILE A 412 -4.20 17.28 5.68
N SER A 413 -5.15 18.14 5.33
CA SER A 413 -5.71 18.26 3.97
C SER A 413 -6.36 19.63 3.75
N PHE A 414 -6.64 19.98 2.49
CA PHE A 414 -7.29 21.23 2.11
C PHE A 414 -8.80 21.03 1.94
N SER A 415 -9.54 20.94 3.05
CA SER A 415 -11.02 20.97 3.08
C SER A 415 -11.54 22.39 2.80
N SER A 416 -12.83 22.51 2.48
CA SER A 416 -13.46 23.78 2.08
C SER A 416 -13.52 24.89 3.14
N ASP A 417 -13.18 24.59 4.39
CA ASP A 417 -13.19 25.53 5.52
C ASP A 417 -11.80 25.72 6.16
N VAL A 418 -10.75 25.21 5.51
CA VAL A 418 -9.42 25.11 6.13
C VAL A 418 -8.74 26.46 6.33
N ALA A 419 -8.92 27.42 5.42
CA ALA A 419 -8.34 28.76 5.58
C ALA A 419 -8.94 29.53 6.75
N GLU A 420 -10.25 29.39 6.97
CA GLU A 420 -10.94 29.96 8.14
C GLU A 420 -10.44 29.32 9.45
N ARG A 421 -10.23 28.00 9.46
CA ARG A 421 -9.67 27.29 10.63
C ARG A 421 -8.26 27.76 10.96
N LEU A 422 -7.38 27.90 9.97
CA LEU A 422 -6.03 28.43 10.16
C LEU A 422 -6.06 29.86 10.70
N PHE A 423 -6.95 30.71 10.17
CA PHE A 423 -7.15 32.05 10.69
C PHE A 423 -7.53 32.03 12.18
N ASN A 424 -8.50 31.21 12.57
CA ASN A 424 -8.98 31.11 13.95
C ASN A 424 -7.88 30.61 14.89
N VAL A 425 -7.17 29.53 14.54
CA VAL A 425 -6.03 29.01 15.33
C VAL A 425 -5.01 30.11 15.64
N ILE A 426 -4.66 30.89 14.62
CA ILE A 426 -3.66 31.94 14.77
C ILE A 426 -4.22 33.16 15.52
N ALA A 427 -5.51 33.48 15.34
CA ALA A 427 -6.19 34.53 16.07
C ALA A 427 -6.26 34.20 17.58
N ASP A 428 -6.68 32.98 17.91
CA ASP A 428 -6.75 32.48 19.29
C ASP A 428 -5.37 32.47 19.94
N ALA A 429 -4.32 32.08 19.21
CA ALA A 429 -2.95 32.13 19.71
C ALA A 429 -2.49 33.56 20.02
N LYS A 430 -2.88 34.56 19.21
CA LYS A 430 -2.59 35.98 19.48
C LYS A 430 -3.31 36.51 20.73
N GLU A 431 -4.45 35.93 21.10
CA GLU A 431 -5.16 36.28 22.35
C GLU A 431 -4.45 35.71 23.59
N GLN A 432 -3.78 34.55 23.44
CA GLN A 432 -3.05 33.89 24.52
C GLN A 432 -1.65 34.49 24.77
N GLY A 433 -1.04 35.12 23.76
CA GLY A 433 0.27 35.75 23.91
C GLY A 433 0.87 36.25 22.59
N PRO A 434 2.11 36.76 22.62
CA PRO A 434 2.82 37.16 21.41
C PRO A 434 3.10 35.94 20.52
N VAL A 435 2.67 36.03 19.25
CA VAL A 435 3.03 35.07 18.21
C VAL A 435 4.35 35.52 17.57
N ASN A 436 5.44 34.83 17.92
CA ASN A 436 6.80 35.12 17.47
C ASN A 436 7.19 34.32 16.22
N GLY A 437 6.41 33.31 15.83
CA GLY A 437 6.64 32.55 14.61
C GLY A 437 5.50 31.58 14.33
N VAL A 438 5.39 31.14 13.08
CA VAL A 438 4.43 30.12 12.66
C VAL A 438 5.16 29.00 11.94
N VAL A 439 4.92 27.76 12.37
CA VAL A 439 5.31 26.55 11.63
C VAL A 439 4.05 25.96 11.01
N LEU A 440 3.97 25.95 9.69
CA LEU A 440 2.91 25.28 8.93
C LEU A 440 3.43 23.95 8.39
N ASP A 441 3.01 22.86 9.01
CA ASP A 441 3.42 21.51 8.63
C ASP A 441 2.45 20.90 7.63
N MET A 442 2.93 20.70 6.41
CA MET A 442 2.20 20.09 5.31
C MET A 442 2.84 18.76 4.90
N ARG A 443 3.68 18.16 5.74
CA ARG A 443 4.20 16.80 5.53
C ARG A 443 3.02 15.84 5.49
N ASN A 444 3.03 14.90 4.55
CA ASN A 444 1.94 13.93 4.35
C ASN A 444 0.59 14.54 3.91
N ASN A 445 0.54 15.81 3.53
CA ASN A 445 -0.68 16.45 3.04
C ASN A 445 -0.83 16.31 1.50
N PRO A 446 -1.80 15.52 1.00
CA PRO A 446 -1.98 15.25 -0.43
C PRO A 446 -2.60 16.43 -1.21
N GLY A 447 -2.93 17.54 -0.54
CA GLY A 447 -3.56 18.72 -1.08
C GLY A 447 -5.07 18.74 -0.84
N GLY A 448 -5.82 19.20 -1.84
CA GLY A 448 -7.28 19.38 -1.80
C GLY A 448 -7.69 20.59 -2.63
N TYR A 449 -8.61 21.42 -2.13
CA TYR A 449 -9.18 22.51 -2.92
C TYR A 449 -8.16 23.60 -3.27
N LEU A 450 -8.06 23.92 -4.58
CA LEU A 450 -7.21 24.99 -5.09
C LEU A 450 -7.52 26.36 -4.47
N ASN A 451 -8.80 26.70 -4.36
CA ASN A 451 -9.19 28.00 -3.80
C ASN A 451 -8.76 28.13 -2.34
N GLU A 452 -8.72 27.04 -1.60
CA GLU A 452 -8.22 27.04 -0.22
C GLU A 452 -6.72 27.25 -0.16
N ALA A 453 -5.94 26.75 -1.12
CA ALA A 453 -4.53 27.11 -1.24
C ALA A 453 -4.34 28.62 -1.42
N VAL A 454 -5.18 29.25 -2.26
CA VAL A 454 -5.16 30.70 -2.47
C VAL A 454 -5.57 31.45 -1.19
N SER A 455 -6.63 31.00 -0.52
CA SER A 455 -7.12 31.58 0.74
C SER A 455 -6.10 31.46 1.89
N ILE A 456 -5.33 30.36 1.96
CA ILE A 456 -4.23 30.24 2.92
C ILE A 456 -3.12 31.24 2.58
N CYS A 457 -2.78 31.41 1.29
CA CYS A 457 -1.80 32.42 0.88
C CYS A 457 -2.25 33.85 1.23
N ASP A 458 -3.56 34.13 1.18
CA ASP A 458 -4.17 35.40 1.61
C ASP A 458 -3.87 35.73 3.10
N LEU A 459 -3.63 34.74 3.95
CA LEU A 459 -3.27 34.97 5.36
C LEU A 459 -1.86 35.57 5.51
N PHE A 460 -0.96 35.32 4.56
CA PHE A 460 0.47 35.59 4.70
C PHE A 460 1.03 36.57 3.67
N LEU A 461 0.42 36.68 2.49
CA LEU A 461 0.87 37.57 1.42
C LEU A 461 0.01 38.84 1.34
N PRO A 462 0.59 39.97 0.90
CA PRO A 462 -0.18 41.16 0.56
C PRO A 462 -1.23 40.87 -0.52
N GLN A 463 -2.23 41.74 -0.62
CA GLN A 463 -3.23 41.72 -1.69
C GLN A 463 -2.56 41.79 -3.07
N ASP A 464 -3.17 41.14 -4.07
CA ASP A 464 -2.78 41.14 -5.49
C ASP A 464 -1.43 40.46 -5.80
N LYS A 465 -1.00 39.52 -4.95
CA LYS A 465 0.13 38.63 -5.24
C LYS A 465 -0.33 37.41 -6.01
N LEU A 466 0.37 37.10 -7.10
CA LEU A 466 0.16 35.88 -7.86
C LEU A 466 0.49 34.67 -7.00
N VAL A 467 -0.45 33.74 -6.86
CA VAL A 467 -0.26 32.48 -6.13
C VAL A 467 0.05 31.36 -7.12
N VAL A 468 -0.79 31.21 -8.14
CA VAL A 468 -0.64 30.15 -9.14
C VAL A 468 -1.36 30.52 -10.43
N THR A 469 -0.85 30.04 -11.56
CA THR A 469 -1.49 30.13 -12.87
C THR A 469 -1.86 28.74 -13.36
N THR A 470 -3.08 28.56 -13.87
CA THR A 470 -3.47 27.34 -14.57
C THR A 470 -3.42 27.57 -16.07
N LYS A 471 -2.66 26.74 -16.79
CA LYS A 471 -2.60 26.77 -18.26
C LYS A 471 -3.35 25.59 -18.85
N SER A 472 -4.36 25.87 -19.66
CA SER A 472 -5.25 24.86 -20.25
C SER A 472 -5.09 24.78 -21.76
N ARG A 473 -5.44 23.64 -22.37
CA ARG A 473 -5.37 23.46 -23.83
C ARG A 473 -6.43 24.26 -24.59
N THR A 474 -7.64 24.35 -24.04
CA THR A 474 -8.86 24.81 -24.75
C THR A 474 -9.47 26.08 -24.16
N GLY A 475 -8.95 26.57 -23.02
CA GLY A 475 -9.42 27.76 -22.33
C GLY A 475 -8.33 28.83 -22.18
N ARG A 476 -8.70 29.98 -21.63
CA ARG A 476 -7.73 31.00 -21.24
C ARG A 476 -7.00 30.56 -19.98
N ASP A 477 -5.71 30.89 -19.91
CA ASP A 477 -4.95 30.81 -18.68
C ASP A 477 -5.68 31.60 -17.57
N ARG A 478 -5.74 31.02 -16.37
CA ARG A 478 -6.33 31.69 -15.20
C ARG A 478 -5.23 31.95 -14.19
N GLU A 479 -5.17 33.18 -13.73
CA GLU A 479 -4.32 33.58 -12.61
C GLU A 479 -5.14 33.61 -11.33
N TYR A 480 -4.60 32.99 -10.29
CA TYR A 480 -5.16 33.04 -8.95
C TYR A 480 -4.27 33.94 -8.11
N ARG A 481 -4.87 34.97 -7.53
CA ARG A 481 -4.18 36.03 -6.80
C ARG A 481 -4.80 36.19 -5.43
N THR A 482 -3.99 36.62 -4.47
CA THR A 482 -4.47 37.03 -3.16
C THR A 482 -5.45 38.19 -3.28
N SER A 483 -6.55 38.09 -2.56
CA SER A 483 -7.68 39.01 -2.60
C SER A 483 -7.79 39.88 -1.35
N ALA A 484 -7.20 39.44 -0.23
CA ALA A 484 -7.30 40.06 1.08
C ALA A 484 -5.97 40.70 1.52
N ARG A 485 -6.05 41.50 2.60
CA ARG A 485 -4.84 41.98 3.29
C ARG A 485 -4.30 40.84 4.17
N ALA A 486 -2.99 40.61 4.09
CA ALA A 486 -2.28 39.69 4.98
C ALA A 486 -2.71 39.86 6.45
N PHE A 487 -3.15 38.77 7.06
CA PHE A 487 -3.52 38.72 8.47
C PHE A 487 -2.28 38.63 9.38
N ILE A 488 -1.23 37.95 8.90
CA ILE A 488 0.04 37.81 9.61
C ILE A 488 1.04 38.86 9.12
N PRO A 489 1.60 39.68 10.03
CA PRO A 489 2.64 40.64 9.67
C PRO A 489 3.83 39.97 8.98
N ALA A 490 4.50 40.68 8.09
CA ALA A 490 5.65 40.16 7.36
C ALA A 490 6.84 39.88 8.29
N GLU A 491 6.88 40.56 9.44
CA GLU A 491 7.90 40.43 10.48
C GLU A 491 7.74 39.16 11.33
N VAL A 492 6.56 38.53 11.31
CA VAL A 492 6.35 37.23 11.96
C VAL A 492 6.87 36.14 11.01
N PRO A 493 7.99 35.48 11.33
CA PRO A 493 8.60 34.49 10.46
C PRO A 493 7.68 33.27 10.29
N LEU A 494 7.72 32.70 9.08
CA LEU A 494 6.92 31.54 8.69
C LEU A 494 7.84 30.48 8.13
N THR A 495 7.70 29.26 8.65
CA THR A 495 8.35 28.07 8.12
C THR A 495 7.32 27.06 7.68
N ILE A 496 7.57 26.39 6.57
CA ILE A 496 6.69 25.36 6.02
C ILE A 496 7.44 24.03 6.02
N LEU A 497 6.87 23.01 6.65
CA LEU A 497 7.44 21.65 6.59
C LEU A 497 6.83 20.88 5.43
N ILE A 498 7.67 20.27 4.61
CA ILE A 498 7.26 19.51 3.41
C ILE A 498 8.00 18.17 3.31
N ASN A 499 7.38 17.20 2.65
CA ASN A 499 8.04 15.95 2.30
C ASN A 499 7.53 15.39 0.97
N LYS A 500 8.01 14.20 0.59
CA LYS A 500 7.61 13.51 -0.64
C LYS A 500 6.12 13.21 -0.78
N TYR A 501 5.34 13.33 0.29
CA TYR A 501 3.91 13.12 0.32
C TYR A 501 3.10 14.43 0.31
N SER A 502 3.75 15.57 0.44
CA SER A 502 3.15 16.88 0.21
C SER A 502 2.83 17.03 -1.29
N ALA A 503 1.57 17.25 -1.67
CA ALA A 503 1.16 17.26 -3.07
C ALA A 503 0.13 18.35 -3.40
N SER A 504 0.04 18.74 -4.67
CA SER A 504 -1.02 19.60 -5.23
C SER A 504 -1.17 20.94 -4.50
N ALA A 505 -2.28 21.20 -3.82
CA ALA A 505 -2.51 22.43 -3.05
C ALA A 505 -1.37 22.74 -2.06
N SER A 506 -0.80 21.72 -1.40
CA SER A 506 0.37 21.86 -0.52
C SER A 506 1.59 22.43 -1.26
N GLU A 507 1.81 22.00 -2.51
CA GLU A 507 2.91 22.47 -3.36
C GLU A 507 2.66 23.88 -3.89
N ILE A 508 1.40 24.24 -4.10
CA ILE A 508 1.02 25.62 -4.47
C ILE A 508 1.32 26.57 -3.31
N VAL A 509 0.88 26.23 -2.09
CA VAL A 509 1.14 27.06 -0.90
C VAL A 509 2.64 27.17 -0.62
N SER A 510 3.36 26.04 -0.55
CA SER A 510 4.79 26.04 -0.26
C SER A 510 5.60 26.78 -1.33
N GLY A 511 5.31 26.51 -2.60
CA GLY A 511 5.97 27.14 -3.73
C GLY A 511 5.69 28.64 -3.81
N ALA A 512 4.43 29.06 -3.71
CA ALA A 512 4.06 30.47 -3.78
C ALA A 512 4.67 31.28 -2.62
N LEU A 513 4.56 30.78 -1.39
CA LEU A 513 5.09 31.48 -0.21
C LEU A 513 6.63 31.53 -0.20
N SER A 514 7.31 30.47 -0.64
CA SER A 514 8.78 30.46 -0.79
C SER A 514 9.24 31.44 -1.88
N ILE A 515 8.62 31.42 -3.08
CA ILE A 515 8.99 32.31 -4.20
C ILE A 515 8.80 33.79 -3.87
N HIS A 516 7.76 34.14 -3.10
CA HIS A 516 7.55 35.52 -2.63
C HIS A 516 8.49 35.90 -1.46
N GLY A 517 9.37 35.01 -1.02
CA GLY A 517 10.26 35.21 0.14
C GLY A 517 9.51 35.32 1.46
N ARG A 518 8.26 34.82 1.53
CA ARG A 518 7.41 34.91 2.72
C ARG A 518 7.66 33.78 3.70
N ALA A 519 8.02 32.59 3.22
CA ALA A 519 8.26 31.42 4.06
C ALA A 519 9.56 30.72 3.67
N THR A 520 10.22 30.10 4.66
CA THR A 520 11.30 29.12 4.41
C THR A 520 10.70 27.72 4.42
N THR A 521 10.95 26.93 3.38
CA THR A 521 10.54 25.53 3.29
C THR A 521 11.63 24.61 3.84
N ILE A 522 11.26 23.64 4.68
CA ILE A 522 12.19 22.71 5.32
C ILE A 522 11.66 21.28 5.15
N GLY A 523 12.55 20.33 4.85
CA GLY A 523 12.19 18.92 4.78
C GLY A 523 12.74 18.23 3.53
N GLU A 524 11.87 17.52 2.80
CA GLU A 524 12.22 16.84 1.55
C GLU A 524 11.42 17.42 0.37
N ARG A 525 11.89 17.16 -0.86
CA ARG A 525 11.18 17.54 -2.08
C ARG A 525 9.76 16.97 -2.11
N THR A 526 8.80 17.78 -2.56
CA THR A 526 7.39 17.40 -2.67
C THR A 526 7.08 16.44 -3.82
N PHE A 527 5.87 15.91 -3.84
CA PHE A 527 5.44 14.83 -4.74
C PHE A 527 5.54 15.16 -6.25
N GLY A 528 5.21 16.39 -6.64
CA GLY A 528 5.21 16.86 -8.03
C GLY A 528 3.87 16.69 -8.77
N LYS A 529 2.74 16.90 -8.08
CA LYS A 529 1.38 16.84 -8.68
C LYS A 529 0.92 18.23 -9.12
N GLY A 530 1.37 18.63 -10.30
CA GLY A 530 1.02 19.91 -10.92
C GLY A 530 -0.14 19.92 -11.91
N SER A 531 -0.98 18.89 -11.95
CA SER A 531 -2.11 18.81 -12.88
C SER A 531 -3.43 19.28 -12.24
N VAL A 532 -4.28 19.91 -13.04
CA VAL A 532 -5.64 20.32 -12.66
C VAL A 532 -6.62 19.29 -13.19
N GLN A 533 -7.39 18.69 -12.31
CA GLN A 533 -8.47 17.79 -12.69
C GLN A 533 -9.81 18.51 -12.69
N ASN A 534 -10.66 18.19 -13.65
CA ASN A 534 -12.07 18.52 -13.58
C ASN A 534 -12.90 17.24 -13.74
N ILE A 535 -14.03 17.20 -13.04
CA ILE A 535 -14.95 16.08 -13.05
C ILE A 535 -16.12 16.46 -13.96
N PHE A 536 -16.46 15.58 -14.89
CA PHE A 536 -17.54 15.75 -15.84
C PHE A 536 -18.57 14.63 -15.65
N GLU A 537 -19.83 15.02 -15.67
CA GLU A 537 -20.94 14.06 -15.66
C GLU A 537 -21.04 13.34 -17.00
N MET A 538 -21.25 12.04 -16.96
CA MET A 538 -21.51 11.26 -18.16
C MET A 538 -23.00 11.34 -18.47
N ASN A 539 -23.37 11.63 -19.72
CA ASN A 539 -24.78 11.68 -20.12
C ASN A 539 -25.46 10.30 -20.18
N THR A 540 -24.69 9.22 -19.98
CA THR A 540 -25.14 7.83 -20.07
C THR A 540 -25.74 7.31 -18.77
N SER A 541 -25.50 7.99 -17.66
CA SER A 541 -26.00 7.63 -16.32
C SER A 541 -26.29 8.90 -15.52
N SER A 542 -27.28 8.83 -14.63
CA SER A 542 -27.71 9.97 -13.82
C SER A 542 -27.78 9.57 -12.37
N ASP A 543 -27.46 10.51 -11.48
CA ASP A 543 -27.63 10.31 -10.04
C ASP A 543 -29.11 10.04 -9.72
N GLU A 544 -29.34 9.19 -8.73
CA GLU A 544 -30.67 9.00 -8.17
C GLU A 544 -31.18 10.31 -7.54
N SER A 545 -32.50 10.45 -7.45
CA SER A 545 -33.09 11.62 -6.82
C SER A 545 -33.17 11.44 -5.31
N PHE A 546 -32.71 12.42 -4.54
CA PHE A 546 -32.81 12.41 -3.08
C PHE A 546 -33.54 13.64 -2.54
N VAL A 547 -34.03 13.52 -1.31
CA VAL A 547 -34.66 14.61 -0.57
C VAL A 547 -33.60 15.32 0.26
N ASP A 548 -33.03 16.38 -0.31
CA ASP A 548 -32.09 17.25 0.42
C ASP A 548 -32.80 17.93 1.60
N THR A 549 -32.49 17.46 2.80
CA THR A 549 -33.04 17.89 4.07
C THR A 549 -32.25 19.09 4.61
N LYS A 550 -32.98 20.10 5.11
CA LYS A 550 -32.32 21.30 5.65
C LYS A 550 -31.56 20.97 6.94
N ASN A 551 -30.27 21.22 6.94
CA ASN A 551 -29.43 21.22 8.14
C ASN A 551 -29.16 22.65 8.61
N ARG A 552 -29.55 22.99 9.85
CA ARG A 552 -29.45 24.37 10.40
C ARG A 552 -30.00 25.46 9.44
N GLY A 553 -31.03 25.11 8.66
CA GLY A 553 -31.70 25.99 7.71
C GLY A 553 -31.11 26.05 6.30
N ARG A 554 -30.04 25.31 5.99
CA ARG A 554 -29.42 25.26 4.64
C ARG A 554 -29.44 23.84 4.06
N LYS A 555 -29.55 23.78 2.74
CA LYS A 555 -29.40 22.58 1.89
C LYS A 555 -27.95 22.51 1.41
N ASN A 556 -27.31 21.34 1.45
CA ASN A 556 -25.91 21.18 0.99
C ASN A 556 -25.83 20.76 -0.49
N GLY A 557 -26.93 20.30 -1.10
CA GLY A 557 -26.97 19.86 -2.48
C GLY A 557 -26.24 18.53 -2.74
N THR A 558 -25.91 17.78 -1.68
CA THR A 558 -25.18 16.51 -1.76
C THR A 558 -25.88 15.48 -0.89
N TYR A 559 -26.12 14.29 -1.43
CA TYR A 559 -26.71 13.19 -0.68
C TYR A 559 -25.90 12.87 0.58
N ASP A 560 -26.57 12.84 1.73
CA ASP A 560 -26.02 12.28 2.96
C ASP A 560 -26.64 10.89 3.22
N ASP A 561 -25.87 9.95 3.80
CA ASP A 561 -26.28 8.55 4.04
C ASP A 561 -27.61 8.33 4.80
N TRP A 562 -28.16 9.38 5.40
CA TRP A 562 -29.41 9.34 6.17
C TRP A 562 -30.59 10.06 5.48
N GLU A 563 -30.40 10.54 4.26
CA GLU A 563 -31.47 11.18 3.51
C GLU A 563 -32.29 10.16 2.73
N ASP A 564 -33.58 10.47 2.55
CA ASP A 564 -34.45 9.63 1.73
C ASP A 564 -34.09 9.81 0.25
N PHE A 565 -34.05 8.72 -0.50
CA PHE A 565 -33.81 8.73 -1.94
C PHE A 565 -34.76 7.80 -2.70
N VAL A 566 -34.83 8.01 -4.01
CA VAL A 566 -35.57 7.16 -4.94
C VAL A 566 -34.61 6.09 -5.43
N ASP A 567 -34.68 4.93 -4.78
CA ASP A 567 -33.98 3.72 -5.19
C ASP A 567 -34.62 3.17 -6.47
N ALA A 568 -33.98 3.41 -7.61
CA ALA A 568 -34.49 3.04 -8.93
C ALA A 568 -34.26 1.56 -9.26
N ASN A 569 -33.26 0.92 -8.62
CA ASN A 569 -32.86 -0.46 -8.90
C ASN A 569 -33.15 -1.43 -7.73
N ASN A 570 -33.74 -0.95 -6.64
CA ASN A 570 -34.07 -1.68 -5.41
C ASN A 570 -32.86 -2.34 -4.74
N ASN A 571 -31.70 -1.67 -4.72
CA ASN A 571 -30.48 -2.17 -4.07
C ASN A 571 -30.26 -1.63 -2.64
N GLU A 572 -31.18 -0.80 -2.15
CA GLU A 572 -31.15 -0.11 -0.84
C GLU A 572 -29.93 0.84 -0.67
N LYS A 573 -29.34 1.34 -1.76
CA LYS A 573 -28.20 2.26 -1.76
C LYS A 573 -28.40 3.40 -2.78
N TYR A 574 -28.06 4.63 -2.39
CA TYR A 574 -28.14 5.78 -3.29
C TYR A 574 -27.07 5.71 -4.38
N ASP A 575 -27.45 5.61 -5.64
CA ASP A 575 -26.49 5.49 -6.74
C ASP A 575 -26.20 6.84 -7.43
N TYR A 576 -24.91 7.16 -7.51
CA TYR A 576 -24.44 8.26 -8.36
C TYR A 576 -24.35 7.78 -9.80
N GLY A 577 -24.55 8.69 -10.75
CA GLY A 577 -24.17 8.45 -12.15
C GLY A 577 -22.65 8.45 -12.32
N ASP A 578 -22.19 7.90 -13.44
CA ASP A 578 -20.77 7.81 -13.73
C ASP A 578 -20.17 9.19 -14.01
N ARG A 579 -18.91 9.35 -13.65
CA ARG A 579 -18.15 10.58 -13.86
C ARG A 579 -16.85 10.27 -14.56
N VAL A 580 -16.37 11.22 -15.36
CA VAL A 580 -15.00 11.19 -15.86
C VAL A 580 -14.20 12.33 -15.26
N LYS A 581 -13.10 11.99 -14.61
CA LYS A 581 -12.12 12.95 -14.10
C LYS A 581 -11.01 13.09 -15.13
N LEU A 582 -10.82 14.30 -15.65
CA LEU A 582 -9.82 14.57 -16.68
C LEU A 582 -8.82 15.62 -16.22
N THR A 583 -7.55 15.39 -16.53
CA THR A 583 -6.53 16.44 -16.45
C THR A 583 -6.77 17.46 -17.58
N ILE A 584 -7.15 18.69 -17.21
CA ILE A 584 -7.53 19.75 -18.17
C ILE A 584 -6.53 20.91 -18.24
N ALA A 585 -5.65 21.03 -17.25
CA ALA A 585 -4.66 22.10 -17.17
C ALA A 585 -3.46 21.69 -16.31
N TYR A 586 -2.40 22.50 -16.33
CA TYR A 586 -1.27 22.40 -15.42
C TYR A 586 -1.09 23.67 -14.59
N TYR A 587 -0.64 23.50 -13.35
CA TYR A 587 -0.26 24.56 -12.44
C TYR A 587 1.16 25.07 -12.74
N TYR A 588 1.29 26.39 -12.67
CA TYR A 588 2.55 27.12 -12.77
C TYR A 588 2.66 28.08 -11.58
N LEU A 589 3.79 28.01 -10.88
CA LEU A 589 4.11 28.88 -9.75
C LEU A 589 4.43 30.31 -10.21
N PRO A 590 4.53 31.30 -9.30
CA PRO A 590 4.69 32.71 -9.67
C PRO A 590 5.93 33.04 -10.48
N ASP A 591 6.99 32.22 -10.39
CA ASP A 591 8.22 32.34 -11.19
C ASP A 591 8.11 31.70 -12.59
N GLY A 592 6.96 31.10 -12.91
CA GLY A 592 6.69 30.39 -14.15
C GLY A 592 7.21 28.94 -14.17
N SER A 593 7.76 28.44 -13.07
CA SER A 593 8.09 27.02 -12.93
C SER A 593 6.82 26.17 -12.83
N THR A 594 6.92 24.90 -13.23
CA THR A 594 5.83 23.93 -13.04
C THR A 594 6.24 22.92 -11.97
N ILE A 595 5.30 22.62 -11.07
CA ILE A 595 5.46 21.56 -10.08
C ILE A 595 5.16 20.17 -10.67
N HIS A 596 4.63 20.07 -11.90
CA HIS A 596 4.25 18.78 -12.47
C HIS A 596 5.46 17.94 -12.88
N THR A 597 5.54 16.71 -12.36
CA THR A 597 6.51 15.70 -12.79
C THR A 597 6.16 15.19 -14.18
N LEU A 598 7.06 15.37 -15.15
CA LEU A 598 6.87 14.89 -16.51
C LEU A 598 7.33 13.44 -16.62
N ARG A 599 6.52 12.63 -17.30
CA ARG A 599 6.77 11.22 -17.58
C ARG A 599 6.66 10.94 -19.08
N ASP A 600 7.36 9.93 -19.56
CA ASP A 600 7.13 9.39 -20.90
C ASP A 600 5.97 8.38 -20.91
N HIS A 601 5.66 7.84 -22.09
CA HIS A 601 4.60 6.85 -22.30
C HIS A 601 4.81 5.52 -21.56
N GLU A 602 6.03 5.22 -21.10
CA GLU A 602 6.34 4.05 -20.27
C GLU A 602 6.22 4.38 -18.77
N GLY A 603 5.82 5.61 -18.43
CA GLY A 603 5.68 6.09 -17.05
C GLY A 603 6.98 6.53 -16.40
N LYS A 604 8.11 6.50 -17.13
CA LYS A 604 9.43 6.89 -16.61
C LYS A 604 9.53 8.40 -16.49
N VAL A 605 10.06 8.87 -15.35
CA VAL A 605 10.24 10.30 -15.09
C VAL A 605 11.29 10.88 -16.05
N THR A 606 10.87 11.84 -16.88
CA THR A 606 11.74 12.59 -17.80
C THR A 606 12.18 13.92 -17.17
N ARG A 607 11.34 14.52 -16.32
CA ARG A 607 11.67 15.70 -15.53
C ARG A 607 10.98 15.61 -14.17
N GLN A 608 11.77 15.57 -13.11
CA GLN A 608 11.25 15.60 -11.74
C GLN A 608 10.57 16.95 -11.47
N GLY A 609 9.34 16.89 -10.97
CA GLY A 609 8.58 18.05 -10.50
C GLY A 609 8.77 18.31 -9.01
N GLY A 610 7.78 18.98 -8.43
CA GLY A 610 7.70 19.31 -7.01
C GLY A 610 8.53 20.53 -6.59
N VAL A 611 8.18 21.07 -5.43
CA VAL A 611 8.87 22.13 -4.71
C VAL A 611 10.05 21.53 -3.97
N ALA A 612 11.24 22.10 -4.20
CA ALA A 612 12.43 21.77 -3.43
C ALA A 612 12.39 22.51 -2.08
N PRO A 613 12.83 21.90 -0.97
CA PRO A 613 12.98 22.62 0.28
C PRO A 613 14.13 23.62 0.19
N ASP A 614 14.00 24.74 0.89
CA ASP A 614 15.10 25.71 1.09
C ASP A 614 16.17 25.14 2.03
N ILE A 615 15.75 24.28 2.98
CA ILE A 615 16.62 23.54 3.90
C ILE A 615 16.24 22.06 3.86
N GLU A 616 17.14 21.20 3.38
CA GLU A 616 16.95 19.76 3.41
C GLU A 616 17.12 19.21 4.84
N GLU A 617 16.14 18.42 5.29
CA GLU A 617 16.13 17.74 6.59
C GLU A 617 15.14 16.56 6.50
N SER A 618 15.45 15.41 7.08
CA SER A 618 14.54 14.25 7.04
C SER A 618 14.59 13.48 8.35
N PHE A 619 13.62 12.58 8.55
CA PHE A 619 13.78 11.55 9.57
C PHE A 619 14.86 10.56 9.14
N ASP A 620 15.67 10.12 10.09
CA ASP A 620 16.53 8.97 9.89
C ASP A 620 15.68 7.71 9.66
N GLU A 621 16.17 6.81 8.79
CA GLU A 621 15.54 5.50 8.65
C GLU A 621 15.62 4.75 9.98
N VAL A 622 14.47 4.25 10.44
CA VAL A 622 14.40 3.43 11.67
C VAL A 622 15.27 2.19 11.45
N PRO A 623 16.33 1.96 12.26
CA PRO A 623 17.19 0.81 12.11
C PRO A 623 16.40 -0.49 12.21
N TYR A 624 16.78 -1.51 11.42
CA TYR A 624 16.10 -2.82 11.43
C TYR A 624 16.01 -3.44 12.84
N ILE A 625 17.06 -3.29 13.64
CA ILE A 625 17.09 -3.77 15.02
C ILE A 625 15.99 -3.08 15.83
N GLU A 626 15.84 -1.76 15.71
CA GLU A 626 14.76 -1.02 16.36
C GLU A 626 13.38 -1.55 15.93
N ALA A 627 13.14 -1.70 14.64
CA ALA A 627 11.87 -2.23 14.14
C ALA A 627 11.56 -3.66 14.65
N ARG A 628 12.57 -4.53 14.67
CA ARG A 628 12.43 -5.93 15.13
C ARG A 628 12.13 -6.01 16.62
N GLU A 629 12.94 -5.36 17.44
CA GLU A 629 12.79 -5.35 18.90
C GLU A 629 11.46 -4.71 19.31
N MET A 630 11.09 -3.59 18.67
CA MET A 630 9.82 -2.93 18.95
C MET A 630 8.61 -3.80 18.60
N SER A 631 8.66 -4.61 17.55
CA SER A 631 7.56 -5.54 17.25
C SER A 631 7.25 -6.44 18.44
N HIS A 632 8.28 -7.04 19.06
CA HIS A 632 8.12 -7.89 20.23
C HIS A 632 7.60 -7.11 21.45
N LEU A 633 8.20 -5.96 21.75
CA LEU A 633 7.82 -5.15 22.92
C LEU A 633 6.40 -4.61 22.83
N LEU A 634 5.92 -4.33 21.61
CA LEU A 634 4.56 -3.84 21.39
C LEU A 634 3.52 -4.97 21.47
N ASP A 635 3.84 -6.18 20.99
CA ASP A 635 2.98 -7.36 21.09
C ASP A 635 2.71 -7.75 22.55
N GLU A 636 3.71 -7.61 23.43
CA GLU A 636 3.56 -7.86 24.87
C GLU A 636 3.00 -6.64 25.65
N GLU A 637 2.69 -5.55 24.95
CA GLU A 637 2.21 -4.27 25.49
C GLU A 637 3.08 -3.65 26.60
N LEU A 638 4.36 -4.04 26.74
CA LEU A 638 5.16 -3.65 27.91
C LEU A 638 5.33 -2.13 28.02
N ILE A 639 5.56 -1.47 26.88
CA ILE A 639 5.74 -0.02 26.79
C ILE A 639 4.41 0.71 27.03
N GLN A 640 3.32 0.19 26.45
CA GLN A 640 1.97 0.74 26.59
C GLN A 640 1.49 0.66 28.05
N ASN A 641 1.81 -0.46 28.72
CA ASN A 641 1.54 -0.69 30.13
C ASN A 641 2.28 0.29 31.03
N TYR A 642 3.56 0.50 30.76
CA TYR A 642 4.35 1.45 31.53
C TYR A 642 3.86 2.89 31.34
N ALA A 643 3.60 3.33 30.10
CA ALA A 643 3.04 4.64 29.82
C ALA A 643 1.65 4.84 30.48
N LYS A 644 0.86 3.76 30.59
CA LYS A 644 -0.42 3.76 31.31
C LYS A 644 -0.24 4.00 32.79
N LEU A 645 0.54 3.15 33.46
CA LEU A 645 0.78 3.26 34.91
C LEU A 645 1.40 4.60 35.26
N LEU A 646 2.31 5.08 34.41
CA LEU A 646 2.88 6.42 34.53
C LEU A 646 1.79 7.52 34.52
N PHE A 647 0.83 7.43 33.61
CA PHE A 647 -0.27 8.40 33.54
C PHE A 647 -1.27 8.28 34.71
N GLU A 648 -1.56 7.05 35.15
CA GLU A 648 -2.52 6.77 36.24
C GLU A 648 -1.97 7.15 37.61
N ASP A 649 -0.74 6.73 37.92
CA ASP A 649 -0.13 6.88 39.25
C ASP A 649 0.61 8.24 39.39
N TYR A 650 1.13 8.79 38.30
CA TYR A 650 1.95 10.01 38.30
C TYR A 650 1.44 11.08 37.33
N ARG A 651 0.13 11.31 37.28
CA ARG A 651 -0.55 12.18 36.29
C ARG A 651 0.12 13.53 36.01
N ALA A 652 0.52 14.28 37.04
CA ALA A 652 1.16 15.60 36.84
C ALA A 652 2.55 15.50 36.18
N GLN A 653 3.32 14.48 36.56
CA GLN A 653 4.62 14.18 35.96
C GLN A 653 4.45 13.64 34.54
N ALA A 654 3.46 12.77 34.30
CA ALA A 654 3.11 12.26 32.98
C ALA A 654 2.78 13.38 31.98
N VAL A 655 2.01 14.39 32.40
CA VAL A 655 1.72 15.57 31.56
C VAL A 655 3.01 16.32 31.24
N THR A 656 3.88 16.54 32.23
CA THR A 656 5.18 17.21 32.02
C THR A 656 6.05 16.43 31.02
N LEU A 657 6.21 15.12 31.25
CA LEU A 657 6.98 14.20 30.40
C LEU A 657 6.39 14.04 28.99
N ALA A 658 5.09 14.26 28.79
CA ALA A 658 4.48 14.26 27.46
C ALA A 658 4.69 15.58 26.71
N MET A 659 4.82 16.70 27.43
CA MET A 659 5.13 18.02 26.85
C MET A 659 6.60 18.10 26.46
N ASN A 660 7.49 17.86 27.42
CA ASN A 660 8.93 17.82 27.22
C ASN A 660 9.59 17.03 28.35
N ASP A 661 10.29 15.96 28.03
CA ASP A 661 11.05 15.16 28.99
C ASP A 661 12.56 15.49 28.96
N HIS A 662 12.99 16.44 28.11
CA HIS A 662 14.38 16.85 27.93
C HIS A 662 15.34 15.70 27.62
N HIS A 663 14.84 14.63 26.99
CA HIS A 663 15.56 13.36 26.81
C HIS A 663 16.11 12.79 28.14
N ASP A 664 15.58 13.19 29.29
CA ASP A 664 16.04 12.78 30.60
C ASP A 664 15.29 11.52 31.06
N ILE A 665 15.92 10.38 30.81
CA ILE A 665 15.45 9.08 31.26
C ILE A 665 15.25 9.03 32.79
N THR A 666 16.05 9.77 33.57
CA THR A 666 15.97 9.73 35.03
C THR A 666 14.72 10.40 35.58
N SER A 667 14.04 11.20 34.77
CA SER A 667 12.74 11.80 35.08
C SER A 667 11.57 10.82 34.99
N TYR A 668 11.80 9.58 34.53
CA TYR A 668 10.78 8.52 34.46
C TYR A 668 10.77 7.65 35.74
N PRO A 669 9.64 7.56 36.48
CA PRO A 669 9.51 6.75 37.69
C PRO A 669 9.85 5.28 37.46
N GLU A 670 10.67 4.69 38.33
CA GLU A 670 11.01 3.26 38.30
C GLU A 670 11.65 2.78 36.98
N TRP A 671 12.27 3.69 36.22
CA TRP A 671 12.82 3.40 34.88
C TRP A 671 13.77 2.21 34.85
N ASP A 672 14.75 2.13 35.75
CA ASP A 672 15.75 1.05 35.73
C ASP A 672 15.10 -0.34 35.84
N SER A 673 14.07 -0.46 36.69
CA SER A 673 13.31 -1.71 36.84
C SER A 673 12.49 -2.01 35.59
N PHE A 674 11.80 -1.01 35.05
CA PHE A 674 11.03 -1.14 33.82
C PHE A 674 11.92 -1.54 32.64
N TYR A 675 12.99 -0.78 32.37
CA TYR A 675 13.90 -1.03 31.26
C TYR A 675 14.58 -2.39 31.35
N THR A 676 15.02 -2.80 32.55
CA THR A 676 15.59 -4.15 32.76
C THR A 676 14.57 -5.25 32.47
N SER A 677 13.28 -5.02 32.73
CA SER A 677 12.23 -6.01 32.48
C SER A 677 11.92 -6.23 31.00
N LEU A 678 12.33 -5.31 30.12
CA LEU A 678 12.07 -5.41 28.68
C LEU A 678 12.96 -6.44 27.97
N ASP A 679 14.11 -6.79 28.56
CA ASP A 679 15.10 -7.72 27.98
C ASP A 679 15.40 -7.43 26.49
N THR A 680 15.67 -6.17 26.17
CA THR A 680 15.79 -5.68 24.79
C THR A 680 17.22 -5.24 24.43
N GLU A 681 17.57 -5.37 23.15
CA GLU A 681 18.82 -4.84 22.59
C GLU A 681 18.78 -3.32 22.36
N LEU A 682 17.62 -2.68 22.50
CA LEU A 682 17.46 -1.23 22.30
C LEU A 682 18.00 -0.42 23.47
N ASP A 683 18.65 0.70 23.16
CA ASP A 683 19.11 1.63 24.17
C ASP A 683 17.93 2.33 24.88
N GLY A 684 18.20 2.86 26.07
CA GLY A 684 17.17 3.51 26.88
C GLY A 684 16.54 4.75 26.22
N GLN A 685 17.24 5.47 25.35
CA GLN A 685 16.67 6.63 24.64
C GLN A 685 15.68 6.19 23.57
N SER A 686 15.99 5.10 22.86
CA SER A 686 15.07 4.44 21.95
C SER A 686 13.79 3.99 22.69
N ILE A 687 13.90 3.35 23.85
CA ILE A 687 12.70 2.99 24.64
C ILE A 687 11.95 4.23 25.14
N ARG A 688 12.65 5.27 25.61
CA ARG A 688 12.05 6.52 26.11
C ARG A 688 11.16 7.18 25.08
N ARG A 689 11.63 7.35 23.83
CA ARG A 689 10.80 7.97 22.77
C ARG A 689 9.50 7.20 22.54
N TRP A 690 9.54 5.86 22.57
CA TRP A 690 8.34 5.04 22.43
C TRP A 690 7.40 5.17 23.63
N VAL A 691 7.91 5.14 24.87
CA VAL A 691 7.11 5.43 26.06
C VAL A 691 6.44 6.80 25.93
N ARG A 692 7.19 7.84 25.55
CA ARG A 692 6.70 9.20 25.35
C ARG A 692 5.60 9.27 24.30
N ARG A 693 5.73 8.56 23.18
CA ARG A 693 4.68 8.47 22.14
C ARG A 693 3.35 7.97 22.71
N TYR A 694 3.36 6.87 23.46
CA TYR A 694 2.14 6.33 24.09
C TYR A 694 1.62 7.23 25.23
N LEU A 695 2.52 7.87 25.97
CA LEU A 695 2.17 8.83 27.01
C LEU A 695 1.44 10.05 26.44
N ARG A 696 1.91 10.58 25.29
CA ARG A 696 1.28 11.69 24.58
C ARG A 696 -0.13 11.36 24.12
N ALA A 697 -0.40 10.12 23.68
CA ALA A 697 -1.76 9.69 23.36
C ALA A 697 -2.69 9.77 24.58
N ARG A 698 -2.25 9.27 25.74
CA ARG A 698 -3.03 9.34 26.99
C ARG A 698 -3.23 10.78 27.50
N VAL A 699 -2.20 11.60 27.39
CA VAL A 699 -2.28 13.02 27.76
C VAL A 699 -3.20 13.78 26.80
N SER A 700 -3.28 13.40 25.52
CA SER A 700 -4.24 13.98 24.57
C SER A 700 -5.68 13.74 25.01
N ASP A 701 -6.00 12.51 25.42
CA ASP A 701 -7.32 12.16 25.96
C ASP A 701 -7.68 12.97 27.20
N ALA A 702 -6.68 13.24 28.06
CA ALA A 702 -6.83 14.03 29.27
C ALA A 702 -7.02 15.53 29.00
N ARG A 703 -6.35 16.05 27.96
CA ARG A 703 -6.45 17.44 27.51
C ARG A 703 -7.73 17.71 26.71
N GLY A 704 -8.30 16.68 26.06
CA GLY A 704 -9.35 16.85 25.06
C GLY A 704 -8.84 17.47 23.77
N GLU A 705 -7.54 17.37 23.51
CA GLU A 705 -6.87 17.94 22.34
C GLU A 705 -5.73 17.02 21.92
N VAL A 706 -5.55 16.86 20.61
CA VAL A 706 -4.46 16.04 20.06
C VAL A 706 -3.18 16.86 20.06
N PHE A 707 -2.06 16.24 20.43
CA PHE A 707 -0.77 16.78 20.03
C PHE A 707 -0.64 16.76 18.50
N PRO A 708 -0.36 17.89 17.83
CA PRO A 708 -0.29 17.89 16.37
C PRO A 708 0.84 16.97 15.88
N GLY A 709 0.61 16.35 14.73
CA GLY A 709 1.50 15.38 14.12
C GLY A 709 1.04 13.92 14.27
N ASN A 710 1.89 13.00 13.83
CA ASN A 710 1.63 11.57 13.87
C ASN A 710 2.83 10.78 14.39
N GLY A 711 2.68 10.19 15.59
CA GLY A 711 3.75 9.45 16.24
C GLY A 711 4.90 10.37 16.67
N PHE A 712 6.07 10.20 16.04
CA PHE A 712 7.23 11.07 16.27
C PHE A 712 7.19 12.35 15.44
N ILE A 713 6.45 12.36 14.32
CA ILE A 713 6.23 13.56 13.51
C ILE A 713 5.39 14.52 14.34
N GLY A 714 5.83 15.78 14.46
CA GLY A 714 5.17 16.85 15.21
C GLY A 714 5.47 16.90 16.70
N ASP A 715 6.20 15.92 17.24
CA ASP A 715 6.77 16.03 18.57
C ASP A 715 8.07 16.85 18.50
N TYR A 716 8.05 18.11 18.95
CA TYR A 716 9.21 19.00 18.86
C TYR A 716 10.43 18.55 19.69
N VAL A 717 10.31 17.49 20.48
CA VAL A 717 11.44 16.82 21.14
C VAL A 717 12.09 15.79 20.22
N GLU A 718 11.28 15.00 19.49
CA GLU A 718 11.72 13.86 18.68
C GLU A 718 11.88 14.17 17.18
N ASP A 719 11.17 15.18 16.67
CA ASP A 719 11.06 15.46 15.25
C ASP A 719 12.22 16.36 14.77
N PRO A 720 13.20 15.83 14.02
CA PRO A 720 14.37 16.61 13.60
C PRO A 720 13.99 17.77 12.68
N VAL A 721 12.97 17.59 11.82
CA VAL A 721 12.52 18.60 10.86
C VAL A 721 11.81 19.76 11.58
N LEU A 722 10.94 19.44 12.53
CA LEU A 722 10.28 20.47 13.35
C LEU A 722 11.29 21.19 14.25
N ARG A 723 12.25 20.48 14.85
CA ARG A 723 13.35 21.07 15.63
C ARG A 723 14.18 22.03 14.79
N ARG A 724 14.52 21.63 13.56
CA ARG A 724 15.23 22.47 12.60
C ARG A 724 14.44 23.74 12.26
N ALA A 725 13.13 23.62 12.08
CA ALA A 725 12.25 24.75 11.83
C ALA A 725 12.12 25.72 13.01
N ILE A 726 11.95 25.19 14.22
CA ILE A 726 11.90 25.99 15.45
C ILE A 726 13.20 26.78 15.61
N LYS A 727 14.36 26.12 15.44
CA LYS A 727 15.66 26.78 15.49
C LYS A 727 15.78 27.90 14.45
N HIS A 728 15.46 27.60 13.19
CA HIS A 728 15.51 28.59 12.10
C HIS A 728 14.60 29.79 12.35
N LEU A 729 13.37 29.55 12.85
CA LEU A 729 12.45 30.63 13.23
C LEU A 729 13.04 31.47 14.36
N LEU A 730 13.48 30.85 15.45
CA LEU A 730 13.97 31.57 16.62
C LEU A 730 15.24 32.37 16.32
N ASP A 731 16.16 31.83 15.51
CA ASP A 731 17.35 32.53 15.01
C ASP A 731 17.01 33.80 14.20
N SER A 732 15.81 33.84 13.58
CA SER A 732 15.31 35.01 12.84
C SER A 732 14.56 36.02 13.70
N THR A 733 14.35 35.72 14.99
CA THR A 733 13.63 36.58 15.95
C THR A 733 14.57 37.17 17.00
N ASN A 734 14.07 38.11 17.80
CA ASN A 734 14.77 38.62 18.98
C ASN A 734 14.56 37.74 20.25
N VAL A 735 14.04 36.52 20.09
CA VAL A 735 13.79 35.61 21.22
C VAL A 735 15.08 34.87 21.54
N ASP A 736 15.65 35.11 22.74
CA ASP A 736 16.80 34.34 23.21
C ASP A 736 16.35 32.97 23.71
N TYR A 737 16.34 32.00 22.80
CA TYR A 737 15.92 30.64 23.10
C TYR A 737 17.01 29.81 23.78
N LYS A 738 18.24 30.33 23.91
CA LYS A 738 19.36 29.60 24.52
C LYS A 738 19.20 29.44 26.03
N ASP A 739 18.43 30.33 26.64
CA ASP A 739 18.09 30.30 28.07
C ASP A 739 16.73 29.59 28.34
N MET A 740 16.02 29.13 27.30
CA MET A 740 14.78 28.37 27.45
C MET A 740 15.10 26.91 27.73
N SER A 741 14.73 26.43 28.93
CA SER A 741 14.92 25.04 29.35
C SER A 741 14.33 24.04 28.35
N GLU A 742 13.19 24.38 27.76
CA GLU A 742 12.43 23.58 26.80
C GLU A 742 13.18 23.37 25.48
N TYR A 743 14.19 24.20 25.20
CA TYR A 743 15.01 24.15 24.00
C TYR A 743 16.49 23.88 24.30
N ALA A 744 16.84 23.44 25.51
CA ALA A 744 18.21 23.07 25.88
C ALA A 744 18.83 22.08 24.88
N ASP A 745 18.03 21.10 24.40
CA ASP A 745 18.48 20.09 23.43
C ASP A 745 18.70 20.65 22.02
N LEU A 746 18.05 21.77 21.65
CA LEU A 746 18.31 22.48 20.39
C LEU A 746 19.65 23.23 20.41
N VAL A 747 20.13 23.59 21.60
CA VAL A 747 21.42 24.26 21.81
C VAL A 747 22.57 23.26 21.84
N ALA A 748 22.35 22.08 22.43
CA ALA A 748 23.36 21.02 22.56
C ALA A 748 23.74 20.35 21.24
N SER A 749 22.85 20.33 20.24
CA SER A 749 23.05 19.69 18.92
C SER A 749 24.01 20.45 17.97
N ASN A 750 24.87 21.33 18.51
CA ASN A 750 25.84 22.15 17.77
C ASN A 750 27.28 21.58 17.79
N ASN A 751 27.50 20.35 18.29
CA ASN A 751 28.81 19.70 18.31
C ASN A 751 28.86 18.46 17.42
#